data_AF-A0A371DUD8-F1
#
_entry.id   AF-A0A371DUD8-F1
#
_cell.length_a   1.000
_cell.length_b   1.000
_cell.length_c   1.000
_cell.angle_alpha   90.00
_cell.angle_beta   90.00
_cell.angle_gamma   90.00
#
_symmetry.space_group_name_H-M   'P 1'
#
loop_
_entity.id
_entity.type
_entity.pdbx_description
1 polymer ?
#
loop_
_entity_poly.entity_id
_entity_poly.type
_entity_poly.pdbx_seq_one_letter_code
_entity_poly.pdbx_strand_id
1 'polypeptide(L)'
;MRQKGLSQQDAEFRTALENMRFARCTKDDVALLLTRVHDPVKGGAELHSDRFREVPIITAFNAYRDAINADRVREYARARNVPLVSFYSSDLWGKNKDGASIRQAQKAYDAVVDPVRQSNIISPRIQEALWNIPPTLSGHHPGVLHLCVGMPVILKYNEATELCATNGAAARVVKWDAHRMPCGKLTLDTLFVELTNPPRPVQLPGLPPNVIPLTKTKKTVLCILPAGDIAVYVQREQVMVLPNFAVTDFACQGQTRTDNVCHLKYCKNHQSIYTCLSRSSSLAGTLILDTFDTSKITCGASSSLRREFRELELLDYITQSSITKTLPATVHGNSRAALLASFSTWKGHRFVPPNVHPALDWSDAPTSELTPSIDTSRAIAALSADENAANSQRGTKRPPTENWLPSRAPKRRNAQAPNEDSTSSSHDPVRYGVPWDRENWSCGYDAALTILWNLYIDLGDEWLEGVAPGNVLLTLMRQHFPTARRIPAALELCRNLIRDVLYTASPQSYPRHGERKVSAAEVLYLLLTCPTPYSRASSTCSSCGATNTNVPRMSDSYVWILGDPLYRSNFPDRSSISAQEYVNTLLNSGYPWCCTACGEQSPTVTTLLSAPPLIVLESLASGTLIPDDEIRALCQDKLYTWRLAGAVYFGWAHFTSRYFDQTGSCWFHDGAVTGRYCIPDTASIHHPSTLLSSRARLASHYVYVLLQ
;
A
#
# COMPACT_ATOMS: atom_id res chain seq x y z
N MET A 1 -8.84 29.82 5.53
CA MET A 1 -9.99 28.93 5.81
C MET A 1 -11.15 29.22 4.86
N ARG A 2 -12.10 28.29 4.69
CA ARG A 2 -13.21 28.37 3.71
C ARG A 2 -14.47 29.08 4.22
N GLN A 3 -14.45 29.52 5.48
CA GLN A 3 -15.56 30.23 6.11
C GLN A 3 -15.74 31.61 5.47
N LYS A 4 -17.00 31.96 5.18
CA LYS A 4 -17.37 33.27 4.63
C LYS A 4 -17.95 34.21 5.68
N GLY A 5 -18.39 33.67 6.82
CA GLY A 5 -18.96 34.43 7.93
C GLY A 5 -17.92 35.17 8.76
N LEU A 6 -18.31 36.36 9.25
CA LEU A 6 -17.54 37.22 10.16
C LEU A 6 -18.25 37.39 11.51
N SER A 7 -19.27 36.58 11.81
CA SER A 7 -19.93 36.64 13.12
C SER A 7 -18.99 36.18 14.24
N GLN A 8 -19.27 36.57 15.48
CA GLN A 8 -18.53 36.08 16.64
C GLN A 8 -18.54 34.54 16.71
N GLN A 9 -19.69 33.92 16.46
CA GLN A 9 -19.81 32.46 16.42
C GLN A 9 -18.99 31.81 15.31
N ASP A 10 -18.85 32.47 14.16
CA ASP A 10 -17.98 31.97 13.08
C ASP A 10 -16.50 32.11 13.43
N ALA A 11 -16.11 33.15 14.19
CA ALA A 11 -14.77 33.30 14.71
C ALA A 11 -14.45 32.22 15.77
N GLU A 12 -15.37 31.94 16.68
CA GLU A 12 -15.25 30.83 17.64
C GLU A 12 -15.15 29.48 16.92
N PHE A 13 -15.97 29.26 15.88
CA PHE A 13 -15.90 28.05 15.08
C PHE A 13 -14.58 27.94 14.30
N ARG A 14 -14.02 29.07 13.85
CA ARG A 14 -12.70 29.14 13.23
C ARG A 14 -11.61 28.65 14.17
N THR A 15 -11.60 29.17 15.39
CA THR A 15 -10.68 28.76 16.45
C THR A 15 -10.84 27.27 16.77
N ALA A 16 -12.07 26.78 16.88
CA ALA A 16 -12.33 25.37 17.09
C ALA A 16 -11.75 24.49 15.97
N LEU A 17 -11.87 24.91 14.71
CA LEU A 17 -11.28 24.19 13.57
C LEU A 17 -9.74 24.25 13.55
N GLU A 18 -9.13 25.38 13.91
CA GLU A 18 -7.67 25.52 14.06
C GLU A 18 -7.12 24.57 15.12
N ASN A 19 -7.75 24.56 16.30
CA ASN A 19 -7.41 23.65 17.38
C ASN A 19 -7.61 22.18 16.97
N MET A 20 -8.72 21.87 16.28
CA MET A 20 -9.05 20.53 15.80
C MET A 20 -8.04 19.99 14.79
N ARG A 21 -7.45 20.86 13.96
CA ARG A 21 -6.39 20.49 13.02
C ARG A 21 -5.21 19.81 13.71
N PHE A 22 -4.97 20.14 14.98
CA PHE A 22 -3.91 19.57 15.81
C PHE A 22 -4.44 18.62 16.90
N ALA A 23 -5.73 18.28 16.87
CA ALA A 23 -6.45 17.55 17.93
C ALA A 23 -6.25 18.17 19.32
N ARG A 24 -6.32 19.51 19.40
CA ARG A 24 -6.19 20.28 20.63
C ARG A 24 -7.42 21.15 20.92
N CYS A 25 -8.61 20.69 20.54
CA CYS A 25 -9.85 21.38 20.91
C CYS A 25 -9.93 21.57 22.42
N THR A 26 -10.29 22.79 22.82
CA THR A 26 -10.56 23.16 24.21
C THR A 26 -11.94 22.66 24.64
N LYS A 27 -12.27 22.82 25.93
CA LYS A 27 -13.62 22.52 26.42
C LYS A 27 -14.68 23.41 25.76
N ASP A 28 -14.35 24.67 25.49
CA ASP A 28 -15.25 25.63 24.85
C ASP A 28 -15.47 25.28 23.37
N ASP A 29 -14.41 24.85 22.66
CA ASP A 29 -14.53 24.35 21.29
C ASP A 29 -15.48 23.14 21.22
N VAL A 30 -15.33 22.20 22.16
CA VAL A 30 -16.19 21.01 22.23
C VAL A 30 -17.62 21.42 22.55
N ALA A 31 -17.85 22.30 23.52
CA ALA A 31 -19.18 22.79 23.87
C ALA A 31 -19.85 23.47 22.67
N LEU A 32 -19.12 24.32 21.94
CA LEU A 32 -19.59 24.97 20.71
C LEU A 32 -20.05 23.96 19.66
N LEU A 33 -19.23 22.94 19.38
CA LEU A 33 -19.57 21.89 18.41
C LEU A 33 -20.77 21.06 18.85
N LEU A 34 -20.89 20.77 20.15
CA LEU A 34 -22.05 20.04 20.69
C LEU A 34 -23.36 20.82 20.53
N THR A 35 -23.32 22.16 20.45
CA THR A 35 -24.53 22.96 20.12
C THR A 35 -25.08 22.70 18.73
N ARG A 36 -24.28 22.08 17.83
CA ARG A 36 -24.68 21.72 16.47
C ARG A 36 -25.11 20.27 16.34
N VAL A 37 -25.08 19.49 17.42
CA VAL A 37 -25.59 18.12 17.41
C VAL A 37 -27.11 18.17 17.33
N HIS A 38 -27.64 17.55 16.28
CA HIS A 38 -29.06 17.43 16.06
C HIS A 38 -29.70 16.62 17.21
N ASP A 39 -30.72 17.19 17.83
CA ASP A 39 -31.52 16.54 18.86
C ASP A 39 -32.77 15.92 18.21
N PRO A 40 -32.87 14.57 18.12
CA PRO A 40 -34.01 13.91 17.50
C PRO A 40 -35.32 14.10 18.29
N VAL A 41 -35.24 14.43 19.58
CA VAL A 41 -36.38 14.59 20.50
C VAL A 41 -37.03 15.96 20.35
N LYS A 42 -36.24 16.99 20.00
CA LYS A 42 -36.76 18.26 19.51
C LYS A 42 -37.20 18.07 18.07
N GLY A 43 -38.47 17.66 17.90
CA GLY A 43 -39.07 17.16 16.65
C GLY A 43 -38.37 17.68 15.39
N GLY A 44 -37.85 16.76 14.58
CA GLY A 44 -36.82 16.90 13.52
C GLY A 44 -37.03 17.94 12.41
N ALA A 45 -37.60 19.11 12.71
CA ALA A 45 -37.85 20.21 11.79
C ALA A 45 -36.56 20.75 11.16
N GLU A 46 -35.42 20.68 11.84
CA GLU A 46 -34.17 21.24 11.32
C GLU A 46 -33.60 20.41 10.15
N LEU A 47 -33.46 19.09 10.29
CA LEU A 47 -32.96 18.22 9.21
C LEU A 47 -33.93 18.18 8.01
N HIS A 48 -35.24 18.28 8.27
CA HIS A 48 -36.27 18.31 7.24
C HIS A 48 -36.59 19.73 6.71
N SER A 49 -35.93 20.76 7.24
CA SER A 49 -36.09 22.13 6.77
C SER A 49 -35.62 22.29 5.33
N ASP A 50 -36.16 23.28 4.62
CA ASP A 50 -35.73 23.61 3.25
C ASP A 50 -34.21 23.83 3.13
N ARG A 51 -33.58 24.29 4.22
CA ARG A 51 -32.13 24.52 4.31
C ARG A 51 -31.31 23.24 4.26
N PHE A 52 -31.71 22.17 4.94
CA PHE A 52 -30.90 20.96 5.12
C PHE A 52 -31.43 19.73 4.38
N ARG A 53 -32.71 19.71 3.98
CA ARG A 53 -33.38 18.52 3.42
C ARG A 53 -32.74 17.93 2.16
N GLU A 54 -32.08 18.76 1.35
CA GLU A 54 -31.40 18.35 0.10
C GLU A 54 -29.87 18.38 0.24
N VAL A 55 -29.33 18.70 1.43
CA VAL A 55 -27.88 18.79 1.66
C VAL A 55 -27.30 17.38 1.80
N PRO A 56 -26.32 16.97 0.96
CA PRO A 56 -25.72 15.65 1.09
C PRO A 56 -25.06 15.45 2.45
N ILE A 57 -25.37 14.34 3.12
CA ILE A 57 -24.79 13.97 4.41
C ILE A 57 -23.34 13.48 4.22
N ILE A 58 -22.40 14.05 4.95
CA ILE A 58 -21.01 13.57 4.98
C ILE A 58 -20.90 12.40 5.97
N THR A 59 -20.38 11.26 5.50
CA THR A 59 -20.19 10.05 6.32
C THR A 59 -18.75 9.51 6.19
N ALA A 60 -18.28 8.77 7.19
CA ALA A 60 -16.93 8.17 7.14
C ALA A 60 -16.80 6.98 6.16
N PHE A 61 -17.89 6.26 5.86
CA PHE A 61 -17.83 5.01 5.09
C PHE A 61 -18.68 5.04 3.82
N ASN A 62 -18.15 4.48 2.74
CA ASN A 62 -18.89 4.33 1.48
C ASN A 62 -20.17 3.48 1.64
N ALA A 63 -20.17 2.47 2.52
CA ALA A 63 -21.36 1.65 2.78
C ALA A 63 -22.52 2.47 3.36
N TYR A 64 -22.23 3.41 4.27
CA TYR A 64 -23.26 4.33 4.82
C TYR A 64 -23.73 5.33 3.78
N ARG A 65 -22.82 5.88 2.96
CA ARG A 65 -23.19 6.71 1.82
C ARG A 65 -24.19 5.97 0.91
N ASP A 66 -23.88 4.74 0.53
CA ASP A 66 -24.68 3.96 -0.40
C ASP A 66 -26.06 3.61 0.20
N ALA A 67 -26.11 3.25 1.48
CA ALA A 67 -27.37 3.01 2.20
C ALA A 67 -28.25 4.27 2.26
N ILE A 68 -27.68 5.42 2.67
CA ILE A 68 -28.41 6.69 2.72
C ILE A 68 -28.92 7.07 1.33
N ASN A 69 -28.07 6.96 0.30
CA ASN A 69 -28.47 7.25 -1.07
C ASN A 69 -29.62 6.34 -1.52
N ALA A 70 -29.58 5.03 -1.24
CA ALA A 70 -30.63 4.09 -1.62
C ALA A 70 -31.99 4.46 -1.00
N ASP A 71 -32.01 4.92 0.25
CA ASP A 71 -33.23 5.33 0.93
C ASP A 71 -33.73 6.69 0.47
N ARG A 72 -32.83 7.69 0.38
CA ARG A 72 -33.16 9.07 0.01
C ARG A 72 -33.64 9.20 -1.42
N VAL A 73 -33.19 8.34 -2.34
CA VAL A 73 -33.70 8.29 -3.71
C VAL A 73 -35.21 8.03 -3.74
N ARG A 74 -35.70 7.08 -2.94
CA ARG A 74 -37.13 6.73 -2.88
C ARG A 74 -37.95 7.83 -2.21
N GLU A 75 -37.41 8.39 -1.12
CA GLU A 75 -38.01 9.52 -0.42
C GLU A 75 -38.16 10.75 -1.33
N TYR A 76 -37.09 11.09 -2.06
CA TYR A 76 -37.06 12.24 -2.97
C TYR A 76 -38.14 12.15 -4.05
N ALA A 77 -38.27 10.98 -4.67
CA ALA A 77 -39.27 10.72 -5.71
C ALA A 77 -40.70 10.80 -5.15
N ARG A 78 -40.96 10.16 -4.00
CA ARG A 78 -42.27 10.18 -3.33
C ARG A 78 -42.68 11.59 -2.93
N ALA A 79 -41.78 12.35 -2.31
CA ALA A 79 -42.07 13.70 -1.81
C ALA A 79 -42.41 14.70 -2.93
N ARG A 80 -41.94 14.46 -4.17
CA ARG A 80 -42.20 15.31 -5.33
C ARG A 80 -43.22 14.73 -6.31
N ASN A 81 -43.80 13.57 -6.00
CA ASN A 81 -44.70 12.84 -6.89
C ASN A 81 -44.14 12.65 -8.31
N VAL A 82 -42.85 12.30 -8.41
CA VAL A 82 -42.16 12.03 -9.68
C VAL A 82 -41.85 10.53 -9.82
N PRO A 83 -41.95 9.95 -11.01
CA PRO A 83 -41.68 8.53 -11.21
C PRO A 83 -40.20 8.23 -11.01
N LEU A 84 -39.91 7.21 -10.19
CA LEU A 84 -38.56 6.65 -10.04
C LEU A 84 -38.34 5.56 -11.11
N VAL A 85 -37.30 5.72 -11.91
CA VAL A 85 -36.97 4.79 -13.01
C VAL A 85 -35.65 4.09 -12.70
N SER A 86 -35.60 2.78 -12.95
CA SER A 86 -34.42 1.94 -12.73
C SER A 86 -33.74 1.60 -14.06
N PHE A 87 -32.46 1.91 -14.16
CA PHE A 87 -31.62 1.63 -15.32
C PHE A 87 -30.53 0.62 -14.97
N TYR A 88 -30.45 -0.45 -15.73
CA TYR A 88 -29.60 -1.59 -15.47
C TYR A 88 -28.33 -1.54 -16.31
N SER A 89 -27.19 -1.92 -15.73
CA SER A 89 -25.94 -2.03 -16.46
C SER A 89 -25.94 -3.24 -17.39
N SER A 90 -25.16 -3.12 -18.47
CA SER A 90 -24.79 -4.27 -19.32
C SER A 90 -23.44 -4.79 -18.84
N ASP A 91 -23.42 -6.02 -18.33
CA ASP A 91 -22.22 -6.61 -17.74
C ASP A 91 -21.78 -7.85 -18.55
N LEU A 92 -20.47 -7.97 -18.73
CA LEU A 92 -19.80 -9.18 -19.24
C LEU A 92 -18.73 -9.60 -18.24
N TRP A 93 -18.35 -10.87 -18.24
CA TRP A 93 -17.20 -11.31 -17.47
C TRP A 93 -15.94 -10.56 -17.95
N GLY A 94 -15.27 -9.88 -17.03
CA GLY A 94 -13.97 -9.27 -17.29
C GLY A 94 -12.90 -10.35 -17.37
N LYS A 95 -11.85 -10.10 -18.16
CA LYS A 95 -10.63 -10.88 -17.99
C LYS A 95 -10.02 -10.48 -16.64
N ASN A 96 -9.47 -11.45 -15.90
CA ASN A 96 -8.42 -11.14 -14.93
C ASN A 96 -7.40 -10.25 -15.66
N LYS A 97 -6.80 -9.26 -14.99
CA LYS A 97 -5.73 -8.48 -15.62
C LYS A 97 -4.61 -9.45 -15.99
N ASP A 98 -4.61 -9.93 -17.23
CA ASP A 98 -3.53 -10.69 -17.84
C ASP A 98 -2.27 -9.85 -17.66
N GLY A 99 -1.37 -10.29 -16.79
CA GLY A 99 -0.13 -9.57 -16.48
C GLY A 99 -0.02 -8.92 -15.10
N ALA A 100 -0.87 -9.23 -14.12
CA ALA A 100 -0.49 -8.97 -12.73
C ALA A 100 0.73 -9.84 -12.39
N SER A 101 1.89 -9.23 -12.19
CA SER A 101 3.04 -9.94 -11.60
C SER A 101 2.60 -10.65 -10.32
N ILE A 102 3.26 -11.75 -9.94
CA ILE A 102 2.93 -12.45 -8.69
C ILE A 102 2.91 -11.50 -7.49
N ARG A 103 3.72 -10.44 -7.54
CA ARG A 103 3.74 -9.33 -6.57
C ARG A 103 2.40 -8.60 -6.46
N GLN A 104 1.75 -8.32 -7.60
CA GLN A 104 0.41 -7.71 -7.63
C GLN A 104 -0.67 -8.73 -7.25
N ALA A 105 -0.54 -9.99 -7.67
CA ALA A 105 -1.46 -11.06 -7.32
C ALA A 105 -1.44 -11.39 -5.82
N GLN A 106 -0.27 -11.45 -5.17
CA GLN A 106 -0.13 -11.68 -3.73
C GLN A 106 -0.75 -10.57 -2.88
N LYS A 107 -0.65 -9.31 -3.36
CA LYS A 107 -1.36 -8.18 -2.76
C LYS A 107 -2.88 -8.26 -2.97
N ALA A 108 -3.35 -8.92 -4.02
CA ALA A 108 -4.76 -9.02 -4.44
C ALA A 108 -5.46 -10.36 -4.10
N TYR A 109 -4.73 -11.34 -3.57
CA TYR A 109 -5.10 -12.78 -3.53
C TYR A 109 -6.36 -13.14 -2.75
N ASP A 110 -6.88 -12.26 -1.91
CA ASP A 110 -7.96 -12.65 -1.01
C ASP A 110 -9.36 -12.69 -1.61
N ALA A 111 -9.58 -12.38 -2.90
CA ALA A 111 -10.97 -12.33 -3.35
C ALA A 111 -11.23 -12.67 -4.81
N VAL A 112 -10.29 -12.56 -5.75
CA VAL A 112 -10.69 -12.59 -7.17
C VAL A 112 -10.83 -14.00 -7.72
N VAL A 113 -12.05 -14.51 -7.78
CA VAL A 113 -12.40 -15.74 -8.50
C VAL A 113 -12.57 -15.41 -9.98
N ASP A 114 -11.85 -16.11 -10.85
CA ASP A 114 -12.23 -16.21 -12.27
C ASP A 114 -13.13 -17.44 -12.44
N PRO A 115 -14.44 -17.26 -12.68
CA PRO A 115 -15.33 -18.41 -12.85
C PRO A 115 -14.92 -19.20 -14.10
N VAL A 116 -14.78 -20.53 -13.98
CA VAL A 116 -14.59 -21.43 -15.12
C VAL A 116 -15.75 -21.22 -16.11
N ARG A 117 -15.46 -20.70 -17.30
CA ARG A 117 -16.50 -20.20 -18.22
C ARG A 117 -16.28 -20.62 -19.67
N GLN A 118 -17.37 -21.04 -20.33
CA GLN A 118 -17.43 -21.29 -21.78
C GLN A 118 -17.79 -20.03 -22.58
N SER A 119 -18.25 -18.98 -21.91
CA SER A 119 -18.67 -17.70 -22.51
C SER A 119 -18.41 -16.55 -21.54
N ASN A 120 -18.23 -15.34 -22.08
CA ASN A 120 -18.15 -14.10 -21.27
C ASN A 120 -19.53 -13.55 -20.88
N ILE A 121 -20.62 -14.22 -21.27
CA ILE A 121 -21.98 -13.87 -20.87
C ILE A 121 -22.19 -14.28 -19.41
N ILE A 122 -22.67 -13.35 -18.60
CA ILE A 122 -23.01 -13.59 -17.19
C ILE A 122 -24.39 -14.26 -17.13
N SER A 123 -24.53 -15.31 -16.31
CA SER A 123 -25.81 -15.99 -16.15
C SER A 123 -26.84 -15.07 -15.49
N PRO A 124 -28.15 -15.20 -15.80
CA PRO A 124 -29.18 -14.29 -15.26
C PRO A 124 -29.17 -14.19 -13.73
N ARG A 125 -28.95 -15.30 -13.03
CA ARG A 125 -28.87 -15.34 -11.55
C ARG A 125 -27.70 -14.54 -11.00
N ILE A 126 -26.53 -14.64 -11.62
CA ILE A 126 -25.34 -13.89 -11.21
C ILE A 126 -25.51 -12.41 -11.60
N GLN A 127 -26.10 -12.14 -12.76
CA GLN A 127 -26.39 -10.77 -13.20
C GLN A 127 -27.30 -10.05 -12.19
N GLU A 128 -28.31 -10.74 -11.67
CA GLU A 128 -29.19 -10.19 -10.65
C GLU A 128 -28.45 -9.92 -9.34
N ALA A 129 -27.53 -10.80 -8.94
CA ALA A 129 -26.66 -10.54 -7.79
C ALA A 129 -25.76 -9.30 -8.02
N LEU A 130 -25.14 -9.18 -9.20
CA LEU A 130 -24.28 -8.05 -9.59
C LEU A 130 -25.01 -6.71 -9.73
N TRP A 131 -26.30 -6.75 -10.05
CA TRP A 131 -27.16 -5.57 -10.04
C TRP A 131 -27.52 -5.13 -8.61
N ASN A 132 -27.62 -6.08 -7.68
CA ASN A 132 -28.00 -5.84 -6.30
C ASN A 132 -26.83 -5.47 -5.37
N ILE A 133 -25.56 -5.59 -5.82
CA ILE A 133 -24.43 -5.17 -4.98
C ILE A 133 -24.38 -3.63 -4.83
N PRO A 134 -24.07 -3.12 -3.63
CA PRO A 134 -23.83 -1.69 -3.43
C PRO A 134 -22.69 -1.15 -4.30
N PRO A 135 -22.76 0.11 -4.78
CA PRO A 135 -21.69 0.72 -5.57
C PRO A 135 -20.31 0.69 -4.91
N THR A 136 -20.21 0.69 -3.58
CA THR A 136 -18.94 0.55 -2.86
C THR A 136 -18.24 -0.78 -3.13
N LEU A 137 -18.98 -1.81 -3.51
CA LEU A 137 -18.45 -3.14 -3.83
C LEU A 137 -18.18 -3.32 -5.32
N SER A 138 -18.42 -2.30 -6.16
CA SER A 138 -18.22 -2.36 -7.62
C SER A 138 -17.35 -1.21 -8.15
N GLY A 139 -16.40 -0.73 -7.34
CA GLY A 139 -15.53 0.39 -7.71
C GLY A 139 -16.28 1.69 -8.00
N HIS A 140 -17.45 1.89 -7.38
CA HIS A 140 -18.38 3.00 -7.59
C HIS A 140 -19.01 3.07 -8.99
N HIS A 141 -19.01 1.95 -9.72
CA HIS A 141 -19.74 1.80 -10.98
C HIS A 141 -21.05 1.04 -10.70
N PRO A 142 -22.20 1.72 -10.60
CA PRO A 142 -23.44 1.10 -10.15
C PRO A 142 -23.95 0.04 -11.13
N GLY A 143 -24.45 -1.08 -10.60
CA GLY A 143 -25.15 -2.09 -11.41
C GLY A 143 -26.56 -1.63 -11.79
N VAL A 144 -27.22 -0.90 -10.89
CA VAL A 144 -28.51 -0.26 -11.15
C VAL A 144 -28.46 1.20 -10.73
N LEU A 145 -28.95 2.07 -11.62
CA LEU A 145 -29.17 3.49 -11.36
C LEU A 145 -30.66 3.75 -11.18
N HIS A 146 -31.05 4.22 -10.01
CA HIS A 146 -32.41 4.66 -9.72
C HIS A 146 -32.45 6.19 -9.82
N LEU A 147 -33.14 6.72 -10.83
CA LEU A 147 -33.15 8.15 -11.13
C LEU A 147 -34.58 8.68 -11.33
N CYS A 148 -34.77 9.96 -11.02
CA CYS A 148 -35.93 10.75 -11.44
C CYS A 148 -35.46 12.15 -11.86
N VAL A 149 -36.29 12.88 -12.59
CA VAL A 149 -35.99 14.26 -13.00
C VAL A 149 -35.81 15.14 -11.77
N GLY A 150 -34.82 16.04 -11.83
CA GLY A 150 -34.41 16.95 -10.76
C GLY A 150 -33.55 16.32 -9.67
N MET A 151 -33.31 15.00 -9.66
CA MET A 151 -32.57 14.34 -8.59
C MET A 151 -31.10 14.80 -8.52
N PRO A 152 -30.56 15.07 -7.32
CA PRO A 152 -29.14 15.39 -7.18
C PRO A 152 -28.27 14.15 -7.38
N VAL A 153 -27.26 14.29 -8.24
CA VAL A 153 -26.27 13.26 -8.56
C VAL A 153 -24.85 13.82 -8.47
N ILE A 154 -23.86 12.94 -8.38
CA ILE A 154 -22.44 13.26 -8.39
C ILE A 154 -21.74 12.45 -9.47
N LEU A 155 -20.93 13.10 -10.28
CA LEU A 155 -20.14 12.45 -11.31
C LEU A 155 -19.05 11.59 -10.67
N LYS A 156 -18.85 10.38 -11.19
CA LYS A 156 -17.84 9.41 -10.72
C LYS A 156 -16.73 9.16 -11.74
N TYR A 157 -16.72 9.94 -12.82
CA TYR A 157 -15.73 9.85 -13.88
C TYR A 157 -15.34 11.26 -14.35
N ASN A 158 -14.11 11.38 -14.87
CA ASN A 158 -13.65 12.61 -15.50
C ASN A 158 -14.04 12.52 -16.98
N GLU A 159 -15.17 13.13 -17.33
CA GLU A 159 -15.67 13.14 -18.71
C GLU A 159 -14.87 14.12 -19.56
N ALA A 160 -14.83 15.38 -19.13
CA ALA A 160 -14.23 16.48 -19.86
C ALA A 160 -13.92 17.62 -18.88
N THR A 161 -12.64 17.92 -18.68
CA THR A 161 -12.21 18.97 -17.74
C THR A 161 -12.62 20.35 -18.24
N GLU A 162 -12.63 20.54 -19.56
CA GLU A 162 -13.09 21.74 -20.25
C GLU A 162 -14.59 22.00 -20.05
N LEU A 163 -15.41 20.97 -19.86
CA LEU A 163 -16.83 21.10 -19.55
C LEU A 163 -17.11 21.14 -18.04
N CYS A 164 -16.06 21.24 -17.21
CA CYS A 164 -16.18 21.10 -15.76
C CYS A 164 -16.86 19.79 -15.31
N ALA A 165 -16.87 18.78 -16.18
CA ALA A 165 -17.49 17.48 -15.98
C ALA A 165 -16.45 16.52 -15.40
N THR A 166 -16.12 16.71 -14.12
CA THR A 166 -15.07 15.96 -13.42
C THR A 166 -15.65 15.08 -12.32
N ASN A 167 -14.88 14.06 -11.91
CA ASN A 167 -15.24 13.20 -10.79
C ASN A 167 -15.37 14.06 -9.52
N GLY A 168 -16.55 13.99 -8.88
CA GLY A 168 -16.90 14.79 -7.72
C GLY A 168 -17.75 16.02 -8.03
N ALA A 169 -17.95 16.37 -9.31
CA ALA A 169 -18.87 17.45 -9.68
C ALA A 169 -20.32 17.08 -9.33
N ALA A 170 -21.00 17.97 -8.65
CA ALA A 170 -22.42 17.83 -8.33
C ALA A 170 -23.28 18.28 -9.51
N ALA A 171 -24.38 17.58 -9.76
CA ALA A 171 -25.31 17.91 -10.83
C ALA A 171 -26.74 17.51 -10.47
N ARG A 172 -27.73 17.95 -11.26
CA ARG A 172 -29.13 17.55 -11.16
C ARG A 172 -29.57 16.85 -12.44
N VAL A 173 -30.33 15.78 -12.33
CA VAL A 173 -30.85 15.05 -13.49
C VAL A 173 -31.85 15.94 -14.24
N VAL A 174 -31.65 16.11 -15.55
CA VAL A 174 -32.57 16.89 -16.41
C VAL A 174 -33.48 15.95 -17.19
N LYS A 175 -32.87 15.01 -17.92
CA LYS A 175 -33.55 14.03 -18.77
C LYS A 175 -32.60 12.87 -19.09
N TRP A 176 -33.09 11.84 -19.75
CA TRP A 176 -32.29 10.74 -20.27
C TRP A 176 -32.89 10.19 -21.55
N ASP A 177 -32.04 9.53 -22.34
CA ASP A 177 -32.42 8.61 -23.40
C ASP A 177 -32.04 7.19 -22.98
N ALA A 178 -32.92 6.23 -23.26
CA ALA A 178 -32.81 4.87 -22.78
C ALA A 178 -33.52 3.89 -23.72
N HIS A 179 -33.05 2.64 -23.72
CA HIS A 179 -33.68 1.54 -24.47
C HIS A 179 -33.86 0.29 -23.60
N ARG A 180 -34.66 -0.67 -24.08
CA ARG A 180 -34.86 -1.96 -23.42
C ARG A 180 -33.82 -2.97 -23.90
N MET A 181 -33.12 -3.59 -22.95
CA MET A 181 -32.21 -4.69 -23.17
C MET A 181 -32.97 -5.97 -23.57
N PRO A 182 -32.29 -7.01 -24.12
CA PRO A 182 -32.92 -8.30 -24.42
C PRO A 182 -33.63 -8.96 -23.22
N CYS A 183 -33.17 -8.70 -22.00
CA CYS A 183 -33.80 -9.18 -20.75
C CYS A 183 -35.05 -8.36 -20.33
N GLY A 184 -35.51 -7.41 -21.14
CA GLY A 184 -36.68 -6.55 -20.88
C GLY A 184 -36.44 -5.36 -19.94
N LYS A 185 -35.28 -5.31 -19.26
CA LYS A 185 -34.86 -4.22 -18.38
C LYS A 185 -34.44 -2.98 -19.18
N LEU A 186 -34.64 -1.80 -18.60
CA LEU A 186 -34.27 -0.52 -19.23
C LEU A 186 -32.77 -0.22 -18.95
N THR A 187 -32.04 0.32 -19.92
CA THR A 187 -30.65 0.76 -19.76
C THR A 187 -30.48 2.17 -20.30
N LEU A 188 -29.57 2.96 -19.71
CA LEU A 188 -29.29 4.33 -20.15
C LEU A 188 -28.37 4.32 -21.37
N ASP A 189 -28.68 5.15 -22.36
CA ASP A 189 -27.75 5.50 -23.43
C ASP A 189 -27.06 6.82 -23.12
N THR A 190 -27.85 7.83 -22.78
CA THR A 190 -27.38 9.18 -22.45
C THR A 190 -28.17 9.73 -21.27
N LEU A 191 -27.49 10.25 -20.27
CA LEU A 191 -28.08 11.00 -19.15
C LEU A 191 -27.71 12.48 -19.28
N PHE A 192 -28.72 13.35 -19.35
CA PHE A 192 -28.51 14.80 -19.33
C PHE A 192 -28.56 15.30 -17.89
N VAL A 193 -27.50 15.99 -17.47
CA VAL A 193 -27.41 16.57 -16.12
C VAL A 193 -27.05 18.04 -16.17
N GLU A 194 -27.59 18.82 -15.26
CA GLU A 194 -27.26 20.23 -15.04
C GLU A 194 -26.20 20.33 -13.94
N LEU A 195 -25.00 20.80 -14.27
CA LEU A 195 -23.92 20.99 -13.30
C LEU A 195 -24.30 22.06 -12.26
N THR A 196 -24.11 21.74 -10.98
CA THR A 196 -24.39 22.64 -9.86
C THR A 196 -23.16 23.50 -9.56
N ASN A 197 -23.27 24.82 -9.74
CA ASN A 197 -22.21 25.79 -9.47
C ASN A 197 -20.84 25.40 -10.09
N PRO A 198 -20.76 25.13 -11.41
CA PRO A 198 -19.50 24.81 -12.05
C PRO A 198 -18.53 26.01 -11.93
N PRO A 199 -17.20 25.78 -11.92
CA PRO A 199 -16.20 26.85 -11.83
C PRO A 199 -16.35 27.95 -12.89
N ARG A 200 -16.87 27.58 -14.06
CA ARG A 200 -17.28 28.50 -15.12
C ARG A 200 -18.59 28.01 -15.74
N PRO A 201 -19.43 28.91 -16.27
CA PRO A 201 -20.59 28.52 -17.06
C PRO A 201 -20.16 27.68 -18.27
N VAL A 202 -20.93 26.63 -18.57
CA VAL A 202 -20.69 25.74 -19.71
C VAL A 202 -21.96 25.71 -20.55
N GLN A 203 -21.85 25.80 -21.88
CA GLN A 203 -23.01 25.67 -22.75
C GLN A 203 -22.63 24.94 -24.03
N LEU A 204 -23.24 23.78 -24.24
CA LEU A 204 -23.10 23.02 -25.47
C LEU A 204 -24.17 23.48 -26.49
N PRO A 205 -23.86 23.52 -27.80
CA PRO A 205 -24.85 23.88 -28.81
C PRO A 205 -26.10 23.01 -28.70
N GLY A 206 -27.27 23.65 -28.66
CA GLY A 206 -28.56 22.97 -28.54
C GLY A 206 -28.97 22.53 -27.14
N LEU A 207 -28.13 22.74 -26.11
CA LEU A 207 -28.46 22.46 -24.72
C LEU A 207 -28.57 23.74 -23.87
N PRO A 208 -29.40 23.73 -22.80
CA PRO A 208 -29.44 24.83 -21.85
C PRO A 208 -28.08 25.04 -21.16
N PRO A 209 -27.85 26.23 -20.56
CA PRO A 209 -26.66 26.48 -19.75
C PRO A 209 -26.45 25.41 -18.68
N ASN A 210 -25.19 25.00 -18.51
CA ASN A 210 -24.67 23.99 -17.60
C ASN A 210 -25.22 22.57 -17.79
N VAL A 211 -26.02 22.32 -18.82
CA VAL A 211 -26.52 20.98 -19.14
C VAL A 211 -25.52 20.25 -20.02
N ILE A 212 -25.09 19.08 -19.58
CA ILE A 212 -24.15 18.21 -20.29
C ILE A 212 -24.74 16.80 -20.49
N PRO A 213 -24.45 16.13 -21.62
CA PRO A 213 -24.76 14.73 -21.82
C PRO A 213 -23.67 13.84 -21.21
N LEU A 214 -24.08 12.77 -20.52
CA LEU A 214 -23.22 11.72 -19.99
C LEU A 214 -23.60 10.40 -20.65
N THR A 215 -22.69 9.83 -21.42
CA THR A 215 -22.93 8.54 -22.09
C THR A 215 -22.47 7.37 -21.21
N LYS A 216 -22.98 6.17 -21.49
CA LYS A 216 -22.51 4.96 -20.81
C LYS A 216 -21.03 4.71 -21.09
N THR A 217 -20.25 4.40 -20.05
CA THR A 217 -18.83 4.07 -20.17
C THR A 217 -18.63 2.58 -19.94
N LYS A 218 -17.84 1.93 -20.81
CA LYS A 218 -17.44 0.53 -20.63
C LYS A 218 -16.15 0.45 -19.79
N LYS A 219 -16.20 -0.23 -18.64
CA LYS A 219 -15.06 -0.34 -17.71
C LYS A 219 -15.00 -1.71 -17.06
N THR A 220 -13.81 -2.26 -16.90
CA THR A 220 -13.60 -3.44 -16.06
C THR A 220 -13.52 -3.01 -14.60
N VAL A 221 -14.46 -3.49 -13.80
CA VAL A 221 -14.58 -3.24 -12.37
C VAL A 221 -14.44 -4.52 -11.57
N LEU A 222 -13.84 -4.42 -10.39
CA LEU A 222 -13.83 -5.51 -9.43
C LEU A 222 -15.12 -5.44 -8.62
N CYS A 223 -15.92 -6.49 -8.69
CA CYS A 223 -17.20 -6.63 -7.99
C CYS A 223 -17.04 -7.62 -6.84
N ILE A 224 -17.31 -7.20 -5.60
CA ILE A 224 -17.32 -8.08 -4.43
C ILE A 224 -18.75 -8.58 -4.21
N LEU A 225 -18.95 -9.89 -4.35
CA LEU A 225 -20.23 -10.55 -4.17
C LEU A 225 -20.47 -10.79 -2.66
N PRO A 226 -21.68 -10.56 -2.14
CA PRO A 226 -22.01 -10.74 -0.72
C PRO A 226 -21.87 -12.19 -0.21
N ALA A 227 -21.88 -13.17 -1.12
CA ALA A 227 -21.71 -14.57 -0.77
C ALA A 227 -20.23 -14.91 -0.61
N GLY A 228 -19.71 -14.72 0.61
CA GLY A 228 -18.34 -15.12 0.99
C GLY A 228 -17.24 -14.15 0.56
N ASP A 229 -17.57 -12.87 0.33
CA ASP A 229 -16.64 -11.81 -0.11
C ASP A 229 -15.84 -12.16 -1.37
N ILE A 230 -16.42 -13.01 -2.23
CA ILE A 230 -15.85 -13.38 -3.52
C ILE A 230 -15.84 -12.15 -4.42
N ALA A 231 -14.66 -11.73 -4.85
CA ALA A 231 -14.50 -10.72 -5.88
C ALA A 231 -14.44 -11.34 -7.28
N VAL A 232 -14.98 -10.65 -8.27
CA VAL A 232 -14.96 -11.05 -9.68
C VAL A 232 -14.71 -9.84 -10.55
N TYR A 233 -13.96 -9.99 -11.64
CA TYR A 233 -13.84 -8.92 -12.63
C TYR A 233 -15.05 -8.92 -13.56
N VAL A 234 -15.70 -7.76 -13.68
CA VAL A 234 -16.86 -7.55 -14.54
C VAL A 234 -16.56 -6.38 -15.46
N GLN A 235 -16.68 -6.59 -16.77
CA GLN A 235 -16.70 -5.50 -17.74
C GLN A 235 -18.12 -4.92 -17.77
N ARG A 236 -18.31 -3.80 -17.07
CA ARG A 236 -19.58 -3.11 -16.88
C ARG A 236 -19.71 -1.92 -17.82
N GLU A 237 -20.87 -1.79 -18.44
CA GLU A 237 -21.25 -0.63 -19.25
C GLU A 237 -22.47 0.06 -18.62
N GLN A 238 -22.26 1.28 -18.12
CA GLN A 238 -23.28 2.12 -17.49
C GLN A 238 -22.75 3.56 -17.36
N VAL A 239 -23.64 4.54 -17.25
CA VAL A 239 -23.29 5.95 -16.95
C VAL A 239 -22.65 6.06 -15.54
N MET A 240 -21.57 6.83 -15.43
CA MET A 240 -20.76 6.93 -14.21
C MET A 240 -21.21 8.07 -13.28
N VAL A 241 -22.41 7.93 -12.72
CA VAL A 241 -22.95 8.83 -11.68
C VAL A 241 -23.40 8.04 -10.45
N LEU A 242 -23.54 8.71 -9.31
CA LEU A 242 -24.24 8.19 -8.14
C LEU A 242 -25.22 9.25 -7.60
N PRO A 243 -26.31 8.86 -6.91
CA PRO A 243 -27.10 9.81 -6.16
C PRO A 243 -26.24 10.60 -5.15
N ASN A 244 -26.56 11.86 -4.94
CA ASN A 244 -25.77 12.77 -4.11
C ASN A 244 -26.56 13.24 -2.87
N PHE A 245 -27.17 12.30 -2.14
CA PHE A 245 -27.77 12.56 -0.83
C PHE A 245 -26.81 12.26 0.33
N ALA A 246 -25.73 11.53 0.04
CA ALA A 246 -24.60 11.37 0.93
C ALA A 246 -23.28 11.36 0.15
N VAL A 247 -22.22 11.76 0.82
CA VAL A 247 -20.84 11.71 0.33
C VAL A 247 -19.91 11.24 1.44
N THR A 248 -18.73 10.72 1.08
CA THR A 248 -17.72 10.41 2.09
C THR A 248 -16.89 11.64 2.47
N ASP A 249 -16.30 11.63 3.65
CA ASP A 249 -15.33 12.61 4.11
C ASP A 249 -14.16 12.79 3.11
N PHE A 250 -13.67 11.70 2.53
CA PHE A 250 -12.71 11.74 1.43
C PHE A 250 -13.27 12.40 0.16
N ALA A 251 -14.50 12.05 -0.24
CA ALA A 251 -15.09 12.56 -1.49
C ALA A 251 -15.48 14.06 -1.41
N CYS A 252 -15.75 14.57 -0.21
CA CYS A 252 -16.02 16.00 -0.01
C CYS A 252 -14.74 16.83 0.14
N GLN A 253 -13.55 16.21 0.14
CA GLN A 253 -12.30 16.93 0.31
C GLN A 253 -12.13 17.96 -0.81
N GLY A 254 -11.76 19.19 -0.45
CA GLY A 254 -11.57 20.24 -1.45
C GLY A 254 -12.83 21.04 -1.81
N GLN A 255 -14.00 20.66 -1.32
CA GLN A 255 -15.27 21.36 -1.58
C GLN A 255 -15.62 22.38 -0.47
N THR A 256 -16.23 23.50 -0.84
CA THR A 256 -16.79 24.47 0.12
C THR A 256 -18.30 24.42 0.01
N ARG A 257 -18.99 24.28 1.15
CA ARG A 257 -20.44 24.10 1.21
C ARG A 257 -21.04 25.16 2.10
N THR A 258 -22.15 25.77 1.66
CA THR A 258 -22.89 26.73 2.49
C THR A 258 -23.39 26.05 3.75
N ASP A 259 -24.01 24.89 3.54
CA ASP A 259 -24.62 24.05 4.56
C ASP A 259 -24.02 22.64 4.51
N ASN A 260 -23.83 22.07 5.68
CA ASN A 260 -22.96 20.93 5.90
C ASN A 260 -23.54 20.03 6.99
N VAL A 261 -24.12 18.91 6.57
CA VAL A 261 -24.65 17.88 7.47
C VAL A 261 -23.60 16.79 7.61
N CYS A 262 -23.17 16.48 8.82
CA CYS A 262 -22.06 15.55 9.09
C CYS A 262 -22.45 14.46 10.07
N HIS A 263 -22.19 13.20 9.72
CA HIS A 263 -22.30 12.07 10.64
C HIS A 263 -20.89 11.65 11.10
N LEU A 264 -20.49 12.13 12.28
CA LEU A 264 -19.10 12.11 12.74
C LEU A 264 -18.73 10.88 13.59
N LYS A 265 -19.73 10.14 14.10
CA LYS A 265 -19.58 9.00 15.02
C LYS A 265 -18.51 7.99 14.59
N TYR A 266 -18.45 7.71 13.28
CA TYR A 266 -17.58 6.70 12.69
C TYR A 266 -16.30 7.26 12.07
N CYS A 267 -16.04 8.56 12.20
CA CYS A 267 -14.79 9.15 11.75
C CYS A 267 -13.60 8.53 12.50
N LYS A 268 -12.55 8.15 11.76
CA LYS A 268 -11.42 7.38 12.30
C LYS A 268 -10.56 8.19 13.28
N ASN A 269 -10.32 9.46 12.99
CA ASN A 269 -9.41 10.33 13.74
C ASN A 269 -9.82 11.82 13.61
N HIS A 270 -9.09 12.72 14.27
CA HIS A 270 -9.34 14.17 14.18
C HIS A 270 -9.28 14.71 12.76
N GLN A 271 -8.45 14.15 11.87
CA GLN A 271 -8.33 14.63 10.49
C GLN A 271 -9.60 14.37 9.69
N SER A 272 -10.24 13.21 9.88
CA SER A 272 -11.53 12.87 9.28
C SER A 272 -12.62 13.82 9.79
N ILE A 273 -12.69 14.05 11.11
CA ILE A 273 -13.66 14.99 11.71
C ILE A 273 -13.43 16.42 11.20
N TYR A 274 -12.17 16.88 11.20
CA TYR A 274 -11.77 18.19 10.67
C TYR A 274 -12.12 18.32 9.20
N THR A 275 -11.91 17.28 8.39
CA THR A 275 -12.23 17.28 6.96
C THR A 275 -13.72 17.48 6.74
N CYS A 276 -14.57 16.78 7.49
CA CYS A 276 -16.03 16.95 7.46
C CYS A 276 -16.43 18.38 7.82
N LEU A 277 -16.02 18.88 8.98
CA LEU A 277 -16.50 20.14 9.53
C LEU A 277 -15.94 21.37 8.79
N SER A 278 -14.69 21.31 8.34
CA SER A 278 -14.04 22.42 7.62
C SER A 278 -14.56 22.63 6.19
N ARG A 279 -15.53 21.84 5.72
CA ARG A 279 -16.26 22.13 4.45
C ARG A 279 -17.31 23.20 4.64
N SER A 280 -17.83 23.36 5.85
CA SER A 280 -18.87 24.33 6.15
C SER A 280 -18.34 25.76 6.06
N SER A 281 -19.16 26.65 5.52
CA SER A 281 -18.83 28.07 5.38
C SER A 281 -19.15 28.91 6.62
N SER A 282 -19.90 28.36 7.59
CA SER A 282 -20.32 29.03 8.84
C SER A 282 -20.67 28.01 9.94
N LEU A 283 -20.71 28.44 11.20
CA LEU A 283 -21.21 27.58 12.28
C LEU A 283 -22.70 27.27 12.07
N ALA A 284 -23.50 28.27 11.70
CA ALA A 284 -24.94 28.12 11.49
C ALA A 284 -25.30 27.16 10.34
N GLY A 285 -24.43 27.02 9.34
CA GLY A 285 -24.58 26.02 8.27
C GLY A 285 -24.12 24.61 8.67
N THR A 286 -23.63 24.40 9.89
CA THR A 286 -23.12 23.10 10.34
C THR A 286 -24.16 22.37 11.17
N LEU A 287 -24.49 21.14 10.77
CA LEU A 287 -25.38 20.24 11.49
C LEU A 287 -24.68 18.89 11.71
N ILE A 288 -24.62 18.42 12.95
CA ILE A 288 -23.96 17.15 13.31
C ILE A 288 -25.03 16.12 13.65
N LEU A 289 -25.02 14.99 12.95
CA LEU A 289 -25.90 13.87 13.20
C LEU A 289 -25.26 12.93 14.23
N ASP A 290 -26.05 12.56 15.25
CA ASP A 290 -25.62 11.73 16.38
C ASP A 290 -24.46 12.37 17.17
N THR A 291 -24.15 11.76 18.31
CA THR A 291 -22.96 12.05 19.09
C THR A 291 -21.69 11.58 18.38
N PHE A 292 -20.56 12.16 18.78
CA PHE A 292 -19.24 11.75 18.29
C PHE A 292 -18.22 11.74 19.42
N ASP A 293 -17.15 10.97 19.24
CA ASP A 293 -16.08 10.83 20.21
C ASP A 293 -15.20 12.09 20.22
N THR A 294 -15.41 12.92 21.23
CA THR A 294 -14.67 14.18 21.41
C THR A 294 -13.20 13.94 21.77
N SER A 295 -12.86 12.77 22.33
CA SER A 295 -11.46 12.45 22.67
C SER A 295 -10.55 12.45 21.44
N LYS A 296 -11.11 12.13 20.26
CA LYS A 296 -10.40 12.17 18.98
C LYS A 296 -9.91 13.56 18.62
N ILE A 297 -10.61 14.63 19.02
CA ILE A 297 -10.26 16.01 18.70
C ILE A 297 -9.52 16.73 19.84
N THR A 298 -9.25 16.05 20.95
CA THR A 298 -8.52 16.59 22.12
C THR A 298 -7.24 15.83 22.47
N CYS A 299 -7.02 14.63 21.90
CA CYS A 299 -5.89 13.76 22.25
C CYS A 299 -4.51 14.26 21.78
N GLY A 300 -4.46 15.20 20.85
CA GLY A 300 -3.25 15.70 20.22
C GLY A 300 -2.84 14.92 18.98
N ALA A 301 -2.29 15.64 18.00
CA ALA A 301 -1.71 15.04 16.80
C ALA A 301 -0.56 14.09 17.14
N SER A 302 -0.29 13.10 16.29
CA SER A 302 0.86 12.19 16.45
C SER A 302 2.20 12.94 16.44
N SER A 303 3.23 12.39 17.06
CA SER A 303 4.57 13.00 17.09
C SER A 303 5.12 13.28 15.69
N SER A 304 4.93 12.34 14.75
CA SER A 304 5.32 12.48 13.36
C SER A 304 4.62 13.66 12.65
N LEU A 305 3.31 13.81 12.88
CA LEU A 305 2.53 14.88 12.27
C LEU A 305 2.84 16.24 12.89
N ARG A 306 3.03 16.30 14.22
CA ARG A 306 3.48 17.52 14.90
C ARG A 306 4.83 17.98 14.36
N ARG A 307 5.79 17.06 14.22
CA ARG A 307 7.11 17.37 13.63
C ARG A 307 6.98 17.95 12.22
N GLU A 308 6.18 17.32 11.36
CA GLU A 308 5.94 17.82 10.00
C GLU A 308 5.40 19.25 10.01
N PHE A 309 4.41 19.55 10.86
CA PHE A 309 3.89 20.91 10.99
C PHE A 309 4.95 21.90 11.50
N ARG A 310 5.71 21.55 12.54
CA ARG A 310 6.77 22.41 13.09
C ARG A 310 7.83 22.75 12.05
N GLU A 311 8.25 21.75 11.28
CA GLU A 311 9.21 21.96 10.18
C GLU A 311 8.63 22.87 9.09
N LEU A 312 7.33 22.76 8.77
CA LEU A 312 6.68 23.69 7.83
C LEU A 312 6.63 25.13 8.37
N GLU A 313 6.36 25.34 9.66
CA GLU A 313 6.41 26.66 10.30
C GLU A 313 7.82 27.27 10.26
N LEU A 314 8.86 26.44 10.47
CA LEU A 314 10.25 26.86 10.35
C LEU A 314 10.59 27.25 8.90
N LEU A 315 10.16 26.46 7.92
CA LEU A 315 10.38 26.76 6.50
C LEU A 315 9.70 28.07 6.10
N ASP A 316 8.47 28.32 6.55
CA ASP A 316 7.75 29.57 6.31
C ASP A 316 8.53 30.77 6.88
N TYR A 317 9.00 30.67 8.13
CA TYR A 317 9.80 31.72 8.77
C TYR A 317 11.14 31.97 8.05
N ILE A 318 11.81 30.91 7.58
CA ILE A 318 13.04 31.02 6.79
C ILE A 318 12.76 31.75 5.47
N THR A 319 11.68 31.37 4.77
CA THR A 319 11.25 32.02 3.54
C THR A 319 10.94 33.50 3.77
N GLN A 320 10.21 33.84 4.83
CA GLN A 320 9.93 35.23 5.20
C GLN A 320 11.23 36.00 5.47
N SER A 321 12.13 35.45 6.29
CA SER A 321 13.41 36.07 6.64
C SER A 321 14.32 36.29 5.42
N SER A 322 14.26 35.39 4.45
CA SER A 322 14.99 35.53 3.18
C SER A 322 14.46 36.69 2.36
N ILE A 323 13.13 36.80 2.23
CA ILE A 323 12.46 37.90 1.51
C ILE A 323 12.75 39.25 2.17
N THR A 324 12.71 39.31 3.51
CA THR A 324 13.01 40.53 4.27
C THR A 324 14.51 40.83 4.40
N LYS A 325 15.39 40.00 3.80
CA LYS A 325 16.85 40.11 3.85
C LYS A 325 17.42 40.13 5.28
N THR A 326 16.72 39.50 6.22
CA THR A 326 17.16 39.34 7.61
C THR A 326 17.76 37.96 7.88
N LEU A 327 17.68 37.05 6.90
CA LEU A 327 18.30 35.73 6.98
C LEU A 327 19.82 35.83 6.74
N PRO A 328 20.67 35.37 7.67
CA PRO A 328 22.12 35.36 7.47
C PRO A 328 22.53 34.42 6.34
N ALA A 329 23.61 34.75 5.63
CA ALA A 329 24.19 33.90 4.59
C ALA A 329 24.65 32.52 5.10
N THR A 330 24.86 32.38 6.42
CA THR A 330 25.21 31.10 7.06
C THR A 330 24.04 30.10 7.07
N VAL A 331 22.79 30.55 6.88
CA VAL A 331 21.62 29.68 6.73
C VAL A 331 21.39 29.37 5.26
N HIS A 332 21.75 28.16 4.84
CA HIS A 332 21.61 27.68 3.47
C HIS A 332 21.38 26.16 3.45
N GLY A 333 20.87 25.64 2.34
CA GLY A 333 20.69 24.21 2.17
C GLY A 333 19.98 23.87 0.86
N ASN A 334 20.49 22.84 0.16
CA ASN A 334 19.90 22.36 -1.09
C ASN A 334 18.79 21.32 -0.85
N SER A 335 18.54 20.95 0.40
CA SER A 335 17.45 20.08 0.82
C SER A 335 16.75 20.68 2.05
N ARG A 336 15.50 20.27 2.29
CA ARG A 336 14.73 20.67 3.48
C ARG A 336 15.51 20.42 4.76
N ALA A 337 16.11 19.25 4.91
CA ALA A 337 16.86 18.90 6.11
C ALA A 337 18.14 19.73 6.27
N ALA A 338 18.89 19.96 5.19
CA ALA A 338 20.10 20.78 5.23
C ALA A 338 19.79 22.22 5.63
N LEU A 339 18.70 22.78 5.09
CA LEU A 339 18.24 24.13 5.37
C LEU A 339 17.74 24.26 6.82
N LEU A 340 16.95 23.30 7.30
CA LEU A 340 16.49 23.26 8.70
C LEU A 340 17.65 23.06 9.68
N ALA A 341 18.66 22.27 9.32
CA ALA A 341 19.84 22.07 10.14
C ALA A 341 20.68 23.35 10.26
N SER A 342 20.99 24.04 9.15
CA SER A 342 21.74 25.29 9.18
C SER A 342 20.97 26.41 9.90
N PHE A 343 19.64 26.46 9.73
CA PHE A 343 18.79 27.36 10.50
C PHE A 343 18.81 27.04 12.00
N SER A 344 18.73 25.75 12.37
CA SER A 344 18.78 25.32 13.78
C SER A 344 20.14 25.64 14.43
N THR A 345 21.24 25.60 13.68
CA THR A 345 22.56 26.05 14.16
C THR A 345 22.58 27.55 14.47
N TRP A 346 21.85 28.36 13.69
CA TRP A 346 21.77 29.81 13.91
C TRP A 346 20.83 30.21 15.05
N LYS A 347 19.60 29.68 15.06
CA LYS A 347 18.55 30.09 16.02
C LYS A 347 18.40 29.19 17.24
N GLY A 348 18.95 27.97 17.18
CA GLY A 348 18.77 26.92 18.17
C GLY A 348 17.56 26.02 17.89
N HIS A 349 17.66 24.75 18.31
CA HIS A 349 16.62 23.73 18.12
C HIS A 349 15.29 24.00 18.86
N ARG A 350 15.30 24.93 19.82
CA ARG A 350 14.11 25.33 20.60
C ARG A 350 13.52 26.66 20.14
N PHE A 351 14.01 27.21 19.03
CA PHE A 351 13.41 28.41 18.45
C PHE A 351 12.03 28.08 17.90
N VAL A 352 11.03 28.83 18.36
CA VAL A 352 9.66 28.79 17.86
C VAL A 352 9.39 30.11 17.15
N PRO A 353 9.06 30.10 15.84
CA PRO A 353 8.67 31.31 15.13
C PRO A 353 7.52 32.07 15.80
N PRO A 354 7.43 33.39 15.62
CA PRO A 354 6.27 34.15 16.09
C PRO A 354 4.99 33.66 15.40
N ASN A 355 3.86 33.69 16.11
CA ASN A 355 2.54 33.28 15.64
C ASN A 355 2.34 31.77 15.37
N VAL A 356 3.26 30.91 15.82
CA VAL A 356 3.03 29.46 15.82
C VAL A 356 1.86 29.13 16.75
N HIS A 357 0.99 28.24 16.27
CA HIS A 357 -0.15 27.78 17.04
C HIS A 357 0.32 27.08 18.35
N PRO A 358 -0.25 27.39 19.53
CA PRO A 358 0.23 26.84 20.82
C PRO A 358 0.29 25.31 20.88
N ALA A 359 -0.61 24.63 20.17
CA ALA A 359 -0.59 23.16 20.02
C ALA A 359 0.71 22.58 19.42
N LEU A 360 1.42 23.39 18.63
CA LEU A 360 2.68 23.00 18.00
C LEU A 360 3.88 23.41 18.82
N ASP A 361 3.75 24.32 19.79
CA ASP A 361 4.86 24.85 20.58
C ASP A 361 5.81 23.73 21.03
N TRP A 362 7.10 23.97 20.81
CA TRP A 362 8.17 23.01 21.03
C TRP A 362 9.32 23.58 21.85
N SER A 363 9.13 24.77 22.44
CA SER A 363 10.07 25.33 23.43
C SER A 363 10.50 24.28 24.45
N ASP A 364 9.52 23.52 24.96
CA ASP A 364 9.68 22.51 26.01
C ASP A 364 9.50 21.06 25.50
N ALA A 365 9.53 20.84 24.18
CA ALA A 365 9.38 19.49 23.64
C ALA A 365 10.58 18.58 24.01
N PRO A 366 10.37 17.25 24.12
CA PRO A 366 11.45 16.29 24.30
C PRO A 366 12.47 16.40 23.16
N THR A 367 13.76 16.29 23.47
CA THR A 367 14.85 16.41 22.48
C THR A 367 14.70 15.41 21.32
N SER A 368 14.11 14.24 21.58
CA SER A 368 13.79 13.23 20.57
C SER A 368 12.77 13.67 19.52
N GLU A 369 11.97 14.71 19.78
CA GLU A 369 11.04 15.32 18.82
C GLU A 369 11.64 16.52 18.07
N LEU A 370 12.82 16.99 18.46
CA LEU A 370 13.50 18.18 17.92
C LEU A 370 14.62 17.84 16.93
N THR A 371 14.98 16.57 16.80
CA THR A 371 15.90 16.09 15.79
C THR A 371 15.21 16.07 14.42
N PRO A 372 15.79 16.73 13.39
CA PRO A 372 15.29 16.63 12.02
C PRO A 372 15.17 15.16 11.60
N SER A 373 14.17 14.85 10.77
CA SER A 373 14.17 13.55 10.08
C SER A 373 15.52 13.37 9.38
N ILE A 374 16.12 12.18 9.52
CA ILE A 374 17.25 11.78 8.68
C ILE A 374 16.78 12.01 7.24
N ASP A 375 17.47 12.89 6.54
CA ASP A 375 17.25 13.14 5.11
C ASP A 375 17.57 11.83 4.41
N THR A 376 16.57 11.01 4.12
CA THR A 376 16.77 9.69 3.52
C THR A 376 17.54 9.79 2.21
N SER A 377 17.43 10.92 1.49
CA SER A 377 18.19 11.20 0.27
C SER A 377 19.68 11.45 0.55
N ARG A 378 20.03 12.05 1.70
CA ARG A 378 21.42 12.27 2.12
C ARG A 378 22.00 11.14 2.98
N ALA A 379 21.22 10.36 3.72
CA ALA A 379 21.73 9.16 4.37
C ALA A 379 22.15 8.11 3.34
N ILE A 380 21.41 8.00 2.24
CA ILE A 380 21.79 7.17 1.09
C ILE A 380 23.04 7.74 0.41
N ALA A 381 23.17 9.06 0.24
CA ALA A 381 24.34 9.68 -0.40
C ALA A 381 25.59 9.79 0.51
N ALA A 382 25.44 9.92 1.82
CA ALA A 382 26.53 9.99 2.80
C ALA A 382 27.18 8.61 2.98
N LEU A 383 26.39 7.53 2.92
CA LEU A 383 26.90 6.16 2.87
C LEU A 383 27.73 5.88 1.60
N SER A 384 27.52 6.64 0.51
CA SER A 384 28.34 6.56 -0.71
C SER A 384 29.58 7.47 -0.68
N ALA A 385 29.66 8.42 0.26
CA ALA A 385 30.77 9.37 0.36
C ALA A 385 31.87 8.92 1.33
N ASP A 386 31.53 8.14 2.36
CA ASP A 386 32.48 7.63 3.36
C ASP A 386 33.51 6.61 2.79
N GLU A 387 33.24 5.99 1.63
CA GLU A 387 34.24 5.14 0.95
C GLU A 387 35.47 5.92 0.45
N ASN A 388 35.36 7.24 0.21
CA ASN A 388 36.48 8.04 -0.31
C ASN A 388 37.29 8.77 0.78
N ALA A 389 36.79 8.86 2.01
CA ALA A 389 37.48 9.55 3.11
C ALA A 389 38.29 8.60 4.02
N ALA A 390 37.97 7.30 4.04
CA ALA A 390 38.65 6.32 4.90
C ALA A 390 40.08 5.95 4.43
N ASN A 391 40.55 6.45 3.28
CA ASN A 391 41.89 6.16 2.76
C ASN A 391 42.97 7.18 3.17
N SER A 392 42.69 8.08 4.13
CA SER A 392 43.72 8.95 4.70
C SER A 392 43.49 9.22 6.18
N GLN A 393 43.90 8.28 7.03
CA GLN A 393 44.84 8.51 8.13
C GLN A 393 44.93 7.27 9.04
N ARG A 394 46.15 6.70 9.12
CA ARG A 394 46.56 5.62 10.02
C ARG A 394 47.12 6.18 11.33
N GLY A 395 46.83 5.47 12.44
CA GLY A 395 47.58 5.49 13.71
C GLY A 395 47.06 6.50 14.75
N THR A 396 46.90 6.21 16.03
CA THR A 396 47.47 5.16 16.90
C THR A 396 46.81 5.19 18.30
N LYS A 397 46.77 4.02 18.95
CA LYS A 397 46.87 3.72 20.41
C LYS A 397 45.76 4.13 21.40
N ARG A 398 45.14 3.09 22.00
CA ARG A 398 44.60 3.02 23.39
C ARG A 398 45.77 3.03 24.41
N PRO A 399 45.62 3.27 25.75
CA PRO A 399 44.56 2.80 26.69
C PRO A 399 44.31 3.76 27.91
N PRO A 400 43.98 3.34 29.18
CA PRO A 400 42.82 2.61 29.76
C PRO A 400 42.14 3.33 30.98
N THR A 401 41.10 2.68 31.56
CA THR A 401 40.43 2.88 32.90
C THR A 401 39.54 4.14 33.08
N GLU A 402 38.40 4.17 33.78
CA GLU A 402 37.88 3.42 34.94
C GLU A 402 36.34 3.63 35.11
N ASN A 403 35.65 2.58 35.55
CA ASN A 403 34.37 2.46 36.30
C ASN A 403 33.22 3.51 36.21
N TRP A 404 32.02 3.03 35.84
CA TRP A 404 30.76 3.45 36.51
C TRP A 404 29.67 2.36 36.44
N LEU A 405 29.03 2.10 37.57
CA LEU A 405 28.04 1.03 37.84
C LEU A 405 26.61 1.42 37.41
N PRO A 406 25.73 0.48 37.02
CA PRO A 406 24.31 0.77 36.80
C PRO A 406 23.52 0.74 38.12
N SER A 407 22.68 1.75 38.31
CA SER A 407 21.67 1.82 39.38
C SER A 407 20.50 0.86 39.12
N ARG A 408 20.06 0.18 40.19
CA ARG A 408 18.92 -0.76 40.25
C ARG A 408 17.56 -0.05 40.22
N ALA A 409 16.54 -0.73 39.66
CA ALA A 409 15.22 -1.04 40.26
C ALA A 409 14.29 -1.71 39.20
N PRO A 410 13.16 -2.38 39.54
CA PRO A 410 12.74 -3.05 40.77
C PRO A 410 12.39 -4.56 40.56
N LYS A 411 12.36 -5.31 41.67
CA LYS A 411 11.89 -6.71 41.73
C LYS A 411 10.36 -6.80 41.65
N ARG A 412 9.83 -7.74 40.87
CA ARG A 412 8.55 -8.43 41.17
C ARG A 412 8.61 -9.93 40.82
N ARG A 413 8.70 -10.71 41.91
CA ARG A 413 8.22 -12.07 42.22
C ARG A 413 8.19 -13.18 41.17
N ASN A 414 9.09 -14.15 41.43
CA ASN A 414 9.12 -15.59 41.16
C ASN A 414 7.82 -16.30 40.76
N ALA A 415 7.93 -17.17 39.75
CA ALA A 415 7.36 -18.51 39.75
C ALA A 415 8.50 -19.52 39.57
N GLN A 416 8.39 -20.65 40.26
CA GLN A 416 9.46 -21.58 40.64
C GLN A 416 10.12 -22.32 39.46
N ALA A 417 11.43 -22.51 39.58
CA ALA A 417 12.18 -23.52 38.85
C ALA A 417 11.96 -24.91 39.48
N PRO A 418 11.98 -25.99 38.69
CA PRO A 418 12.50 -27.27 39.11
C PRO A 418 14.00 -27.36 38.76
N ASN A 419 14.73 -27.92 39.70
CA ASN A 419 16.17 -28.13 39.69
C ASN A 419 16.65 -29.01 38.54
N GLU A 420 17.92 -28.78 38.21
CA GLU A 420 18.80 -29.55 37.35
C GLU A 420 18.77 -31.05 37.65
N ASP A 421 18.79 -31.86 36.60
CA ASP A 421 19.64 -33.04 36.59
C ASP A 421 20.19 -33.30 35.19
N SER A 422 21.50 -33.51 35.16
CA SER A 422 22.33 -33.70 33.98
C SER A 422 22.07 -35.06 33.32
N THR A 423 21.58 -35.04 32.08
CA THR A 423 21.82 -36.12 31.12
C THR A 423 22.17 -35.51 29.77
N SER A 424 23.38 -35.82 29.31
CA SER A 424 23.84 -35.62 27.95
C SER A 424 22.91 -36.34 26.97
N SER A 425 21.95 -35.63 26.40
CA SER A 425 21.25 -36.04 25.19
C SER A 425 21.66 -35.11 24.07
N SER A 426 22.13 -35.67 22.97
CA SER A 426 22.28 -35.02 21.67
C SER A 426 21.00 -34.23 21.34
N HIS A 427 21.01 -32.91 21.59
CA HIS A 427 19.94 -32.05 21.16
C HIS A 427 20.06 -31.85 19.66
N ASP A 428 19.10 -32.38 18.90
CA ASP A 428 18.90 -31.99 17.50
C ASP A 428 18.93 -30.46 17.37
N PRO A 429 19.53 -29.91 16.30
CA PRO A 429 19.64 -28.47 16.12
C PRO A 429 18.25 -27.87 16.01
N VAL A 430 17.80 -27.21 17.08
CA VAL A 430 16.52 -26.50 17.12
C VAL A 430 16.55 -25.38 16.09
N ARG A 431 15.68 -25.49 15.07
CA ARG A 431 15.54 -24.48 14.02
C ARG A 431 14.60 -23.36 14.48
N TYR A 432 15.01 -22.12 14.21
CA TYR A 432 14.23 -20.92 14.57
C TYR A 432 13.67 -20.23 13.35
N GLY A 433 12.59 -19.50 13.55
CA GLY A 433 12.04 -18.54 12.61
C GLY A 433 11.51 -17.31 13.32
N VAL A 434 10.96 -16.39 12.54
CA VAL A 434 10.41 -15.12 13.07
C VAL A 434 8.94 -15.31 13.48
N PRO A 435 8.54 -15.02 14.73
CA PRO A 435 7.14 -15.02 15.11
C PRO A 435 6.35 -13.90 14.44
N TRP A 436 5.13 -14.24 14.04
CA TRP A 436 4.24 -13.34 13.32
C TRP A 436 3.72 -12.22 14.22
N ASP A 437 3.85 -10.99 13.73
CA ASP A 437 3.22 -9.82 14.33
C ASP A 437 1.80 -9.70 13.78
N ARG A 438 0.82 -10.09 14.60
CA ARG A 438 -0.62 -10.06 14.27
C ARG A 438 -1.19 -8.65 14.12
N GLU A 439 -0.56 -7.64 14.71
CA GLU A 439 -1.04 -6.26 14.65
C GLU A 439 -0.62 -5.56 13.36
N ASN A 440 0.54 -5.95 12.83
CA ASN A 440 1.15 -5.30 11.68
C ASN A 440 1.40 -6.24 10.48
N TRP A 441 0.84 -7.46 10.53
CA TRP A 441 0.81 -8.45 9.46
C TRP A 441 2.17 -8.70 8.81
N SER A 442 3.11 -9.24 9.58
CA SER A 442 4.51 -9.37 9.17
C SER A 442 4.89 -10.59 8.34
N CYS A 443 3.96 -11.50 8.07
CA CYS A 443 4.24 -12.84 7.58
C CYS A 443 5.10 -12.88 6.30
N GLY A 444 4.95 -11.91 5.38
CA GLY A 444 5.78 -11.84 4.17
C GLY A 444 7.27 -11.58 4.45
N TYR A 445 7.59 -10.84 5.51
CA TYR A 445 8.97 -10.68 6.00
C TYR A 445 9.43 -11.93 6.73
N ASP A 446 8.57 -12.44 7.62
CA ASP A 446 8.89 -13.55 8.50
C ASP A 446 9.28 -14.80 7.68
N ALA A 447 8.51 -15.12 6.63
CA ALA A 447 8.80 -16.27 5.76
C ALA A 447 10.14 -16.16 5.03
N ALA A 448 10.48 -14.97 4.51
CA ALA A 448 11.74 -14.71 3.83
C ALA A 448 12.94 -14.75 4.80
N LEU A 449 12.83 -14.06 5.94
CA LEU A 449 13.89 -14.00 6.94
C LEU A 449 14.15 -15.36 7.59
N THR A 450 13.11 -16.17 7.83
CA THR A 450 13.29 -17.52 8.39
C THR A 450 14.16 -18.39 7.48
N ILE A 451 14.01 -18.34 6.16
CA ILE A 451 14.86 -19.12 5.24
C ILE A 451 16.31 -18.62 5.28
N LEU A 452 16.51 -17.30 5.14
CA LEU A 452 17.85 -16.71 5.15
C LEU A 452 18.57 -16.91 6.50
N TRP A 453 17.82 -16.87 7.60
CA TRP A 453 18.33 -17.16 8.94
C TRP A 453 18.86 -18.59 9.05
N ASN A 454 18.08 -19.58 8.64
CA ASN A 454 18.52 -20.97 8.77
C ASN A 454 19.64 -21.31 7.78
N LEU A 455 19.66 -20.71 6.58
CA LEU A 455 20.82 -20.77 5.68
C LEU A 455 22.08 -20.21 6.34
N TYR A 456 21.98 -19.07 7.02
CA TYR A 456 23.09 -18.50 7.79
C TYR A 456 23.57 -19.43 8.91
N ILE A 457 22.65 -20.08 9.63
CA ILE A 457 23.01 -21.06 10.67
C ILE A 457 23.82 -22.23 10.08
N ASP A 458 23.48 -22.69 8.88
CA ASP A 458 24.15 -23.82 8.23
C ASP A 458 25.46 -23.43 7.52
N LEU A 459 25.54 -22.23 6.94
CA LEU A 459 26.63 -21.82 6.06
C LEU A 459 27.59 -20.79 6.68
N GLY A 460 27.21 -20.20 7.81
CA GLY A 460 28.06 -19.33 8.60
C GLY A 460 28.21 -17.90 8.06
N ASP A 461 29.13 -17.16 8.69
CA ASP A 461 29.34 -15.72 8.46
C ASP A 461 29.90 -15.44 7.06
N GLU A 462 30.82 -16.28 6.55
CA GLU A 462 31.42 -16.11 5.22
C GLU A 462 30.37 -16.13 4.10
N TRP A 463 29.38 -17.01 4.21
CA TRP A 463 28.28 -17.05 3.26
C TRP A 463 27.44 -15.76 3.29
N LEU A 464 27.08 -15.28 4.48
CA LEU A 464 26.25 -14.08 4.63
C LEU A 464 26.96 -12.81 4.13
N GLU A 465 28.29 -12.73 4.32
CA GLU A 465 29.10 -11.66 3.74
C GLU A 465 29.10 -11.71 2.20
N GLY A 466 29.14 -12.90 1.61
CA GLY A 466 29.11 -13.10 0.16
C GLY A 466 27.74 -12.84 -0.50
N VAL A 467 26.63 -12.89 0.24
CA VAL A 467 25.28 -12.72 -0.32
C VAL A 467 24.98 -11.24 -0.57
N ALA A 468 24.81 -10.83 -1.83
CA ALA A 468 24.42 -9.48 -2.25
C ALA A 468 25.24 -8.38 -1.51
N PRO A 469 26.57 -8.34 -1.74
CA PRO A 469 27.45 -7.37 -1.12
C PRO A 469 27.01 -5.94 -1.46
N GLY A 470 27.05 -5.04 -0.48
CA GLY A 470 26.58 -3.66 -0.63
C GLY A 470 25.06 -3.46 -0.54
N ASN A 471 24.25 -4.53 -0.38
CA ASN A 471 22.81 -4.38 -0.12
C ASN A 471 22.56 -3.86 1.31
N VAL A 472 21.91 -2.70 1.42
CA VAL A 472 21.63 -2.00 2.69
C VAL A 472 20.77 -2.83 3.65
N LEU A 473 19.78 -3.56 3.13
CA LEU A 473 18.89 -4.37 3.97
C LEU A 473 19.62 -5.60 4.51
N LEU A 474 20.49 -6.25 3.71
CA LEU A 474 21.32 -7.33 4.22
C LEU A 474 22.38 -6.88 5.19
N THR A 475 22.84 -5.62 5.14
CA THR A 475 23.74 -5.10 6.18
C THR A 475 23.09 -5.14 7.56
N LEU A 476 21.78 -4.89 7.67
CA LEU A 476 21.04 -5.08 8.93
C LEU A 476 21.06 -6.56 9.37
N MET A 477 20.98 -7.48 8.41
CA MET A 477 21.06 -8.92 8.71
C MET A 477 22.47 -9.30 9.18
N ARG A 478 23.54 -8.87 8.49
CA ARG A 478 24.94 -9.08 8.90
C ARG A 478 25.22 -8.59 10.33
N GLN A 479 24.61 -7.47 10.72
CA GLN A 479 24.75 -6.91 12.06
C GLN A 479 23.99 -7.72 13.13
N HIS A 480 22.78 -8.18 12.82
CA HIS A 480 21.88 -8.75 13.82
C HIS A 480 21.86 -10.28 13.87
N PHE A 481 22.18 -10.98 12.79
CA PHE A 481 22.19 -12.44 12.71
C PHE A 481 23.21 -13.08 13.67
N PRO A 482 24.47 -12.61 13.76
CA PRO A 482 25.41 -13.13 14.75
C PRO A 482 24.91 -12.99 16.19
N THR A 483 24.21 -11.88 16.49
CA THR A 483 23.59 -11.66 17.80
C THR A 483 22.41 -12.61 18.03
N ALA A 484 21.60 -12.86 17.00
CA ALA A 484 20.45 -13.75 17.05
C ALA A 484 20.82 -15.21 17.37
N ARG A 485 22.07 -15.63 17.13
CA ARG A 485 22.55 -16.98 17.52
C ARG A 485 22.50 -17.19 19.04
N ARG A 486 22.69 -16.11 19.81
CA ARG A 486 22.70 -16.14 21.28
C ARG A 486 21.40 -15.60 21.86
N ILE A 487 20.81 -14.60 21.20
CA ILE A 487 19.60 -13.90 21.66
C ILE A 487 18.58 -13.97 20.53
N PRO A 488 17.73 -15.01 20.47
CA PRO A 488 16.80 -15.20 19.37
C PRO A 488 15.91 -13.97 19.09
N ALA A 489 15.59 -13.17 20.12
CA ALA A 489 14.81 -11.93 20.03
C ALA A 489 15.42 -10.88 19.06
N ALA A 490 16.72 -10.96 18.76
CA ALA A 490 17.39 -10.08 17.81
C ALA A 490 16.91 -10.32 16.36
N LEU A 491 16.34 -11.48 16.06
CA LEU A 491 15.78 -11.78 14.75
C LEU A 491 14.51 -10.97 14.49
N GLU A 492 13.63 -10.82 15.51
CA GLU A 492 12.47 -9.92 15.42
C GLU A 492 12.87 -8.45 15.32
N LEU A 493 13.94 -8.05 16.01
CA LEU A 493 14.47 -6.70 15.92
C LEU A 493 14.98 -6.41 14.50
N CYS A 494 15.77 -7.33 13.93
CA CYS A 494 16.24 -7.25 12.54
C CYS A 494 15.07 -7.11 11.56
N ARG A 495 14.05 -7.98 11.70
CA ARG A 495 12.81 -7.92 10.93
C ARG A 495 12.12 -6.56 11.04
N ASN A 496 12.00 -6.01 12.25
CA ASN A 496 11.35 -4.71 12.48
C ASN A 496 12.15 -3.56 11.87
N LEU A 497 13.48 -3.58 11.96
CA LEU A 497 14.34 -2.57 11.34
C LEU A 497 14.22 -2.59 9.81
N ILE A 498 14.23 -3.78 9.19
CA ILE A 498 14.00 -3.92 7.74
C ILE A 498 12.63 -3.34 7.36
N ARG A 499 11.59 -3.63 8.14
CA ARG A 499 10.24 -3.08 7.94
C ARG A 499 10.21 -1.56 8.08
N ASP A 500 10.92 -1.00 9.06
CA ASP A 500 10.98 0.44 9.30
C ASP A 500 11.70 1.15 8.14
N VAL A 501 12.79 0.59 7.63
CA VAL A 501 13.50 1.10 6.45
C VAL A 501 12.59 1.10 5.22
N LEU A 502 11.91 -0.02 4.96
CA LEU A 502 11.04 -0.17 3.79
C LEU A 502 9.78 0.70 3.90
N TYR A 503 9.15 0.77 5.07
CA TYR A 503 8.02 1.66 5.31
C TYR A 503 8.41 3.11 5.11
N THR A 504 9.58 3.53 5.60
CA THR A 504 10.07 4.90 5.39
C THR A 504 10.27 5.19 3.91
N ALA A 505 10.78 4.24 3.13
CA ALA A 505 10.98 4.39 1.69
C ALA A 505 9.66 4.43 0.90
N SER A 506 8.68 3.58 1.25
CA SER A 506 7.37 3.55 0.58
C SER A 506 6.26 3.07 1.53
N PRO A 507 5.62 3.98 2.30
CA PRO A 507 4.62 3.62 3.30
C PRO A 507 3.40 2.88 2.73
N GLN A 508 3.04 3.16 1.47
CA GLN A 508 1.92 2.52 0.79
C GLN A 508 2.26 1.10 0.32
N SER A 509 3.51 0.87 -0.09
CA SER A 509 3.96 -0.43 -0.60
C SER A 509 4.37 -1.38 0.53
N TYR A 510 4.89 -0.82 1.62
CA TYR A 510 5.44 -1.55 2.78
C TYR A 510 4.79 -1.05 4.08
N PRO A 511 3.51 -1.33 4.30
CA PRO A 511 2.78 -0.83 5.47
C PRO A 511 3.41 -1.34 6.78
N ARG A 512 3.66 -0.41 7.72
CA ARG A 512 4.21 -0.74 9.04
C ARG A 512 3.16 -1.04 10.10
N HIS A 513 1.95 -0.53 9.89
CA HIS A 513 0.86 -0.55 10.85
C HIS A 513 -0.47 -1.00 10.23
N GLY A 514 -1.21 -1.79 11.00
CA GLY A 514 -2.54 -2.30 10.63
C GLY A 514 -2.49 -3.56 9.75
N GLU A 515 -3.68 -4.04 9.41
CA GLU A 515 -3.92 -5.29 8.69
C GLU A 515 -3.70 -5.14 7.18
N ARG A 516 -2.51 -4.70 6.78
CA ARG A 516 -2.14 -4.55 5.36
C ARG A 516 -0.96 -5.44 5.02
N LYS A 517 -1.12 -6.22 3.96
CA LYS A 517 -0.13 -7.19 3.49
C LYS A 517 1.04 -6.53 2.80
N VAL A 518 2.18 -7.21 2.86
CA VAL A 518 3.33 -7.02 1.97
C VAL A 518 3.44 -8.20 1.01
N SER A 519 4.04 -7.98 -0.15
CA SER A 519 4.43 -9.05 -1.07
C SER A 519 5.76 -9.67 -0.61
N ALA A 520 5.78 -10.96 -0.27
CA ALA A 520 7.04 -11.65 0.05
C ALA A 520 8.00 -11.67 -1.15
N ALA A 521 7.45 -11.67 -2.39
CA ALA A 521 8.25 -11.54 -3.61
C ALA A 521 9.01 -10.21 -3.69
N GLU A 522 8.35 -9.10 -3.33
CA GLU A 522 9.02 -7.79 -3.29
C GLU A 522 10.06 -7.73 -2.17
N VAL A 523 9.76 -8.30 -1.00
CA VAL A 523 10.70 -8.36 0.12
C VAL A 523 11.95 -9.15 -0.26
N LEU A 524 11.79 -10.36 -0.84
CA LEU A 524 12.92 -11.17 -1.31
C LEU A 524 13.74 -10.44 -2.36
N TYR A 525 13.09 -9.79 -3.34
CA TYR A 525 13.78 -9.04 -4.39
C TYR A 525 14.64 -7.90 -3.81
N LEU A 526 14.10 -7.14 -2.85
CA LEU A 526 14.80 -6.03 -2.22
C LEU A 526 15.94 -6.50 -1.31
N LEU A 527 15.73 -7.57 -0.54
CA LEU A 527 16.77 -8.18 0.28
C LEU A 527 17.91 -8.73 -0.57
N LEU A 528 17.61 -9.21 -1.78
CA LEU A 528 18.58 -9.86 -2.65
C LEU A 528 18.93 -9.01 -3.87
N THR A 529 18.74 -7.69 -3.79
CA THR A 529 19.15 -6.76 -4.85
C THR A 529 20.68 -6.66 -4.85
N CYS A 530 21.28 -6.76 -6.03
CA CYS A 530 22.72 -6.76 -6.23
C CYS A 530 23.16 -5.40 -6.80
N PRO A 531 23.96 -4.60 -6.06
CA PRO A 531 24.50 -3.34 -6.58
C PRO A 531 25.47 -3.55 -7.75
N THR A 532 26.16 -4.69 -7.78
CA THR A 532 27.10 -5.07 -8.83
C THR A 532 26.48 -6.13 -9.76
N PRO A 533 26.46 -5.89 -11.07
CA PRO A 533 26.01 -6.89 -12.04
C PRO A 533 26.88 -8.15 -12.00
N TYR A 534 26.25 -9.32 -11.95
CA TYR A 534 26.91 -10.63 -11.95
C TYR A 534 26.66 -11.44 -13.24
N SER A 535 25.96 -10.86 -14.20
CA SER A 535 25.66 -11.45 -15.51
C SER A 535 25.69 -10.41 -16.62
N ARG A 536 25.87 -10.88 -17.85
CA ARG A 536 25.89 -10.08 -19.08
C ARG A 536 25.05 -10.77 -20.15
N ALA A 537 24.20 -10.02 -20.83
CA ALA A 537 23.47 -10.50 -21.99
C ALA A 537 24.20 -10.06 -23.26
N SER A 538 24.34 -10.96 -24.21
CA SER A 538 24.92 -10.72 -25.53
C SER A 538 23.94 -11.16 -26.61
N SER A 539 23.91 -10.42 -27.70
CA SER A 539 23.12 -10.73 -28.89
C SER A 539 23.95 -10.44 -30.12
N THR A 540 23.97 -11.38 -31.06
CA THR A 540 24.63 -11.22 -32.36
C THR A 540 23.57 -11.27 -33.45
N CYS A 541 23.50 -10.21 -34.26
CA CYS A 541 22.52 -10.14 -35.34
C CYS A 541 22.83 -11.13 -36.45
N SER A 542 21.87 -12.00 -36.76
CA SER A 542 21.97 -12.98 -37.84
C SER A 542 22.08 -12.33 -39.23
N SER A 543 21.47 -11.16 -39.43
CA SER A 543 21.42 -10.49 -40.74
C SER A 543 22.66 -9.63 -41.05
N CYS A 544 23.21 -8.92 -40.06
CA CYS A 544 24.33 -7.98 -40.28
C CYS A 544 25.58 -8.22 -39.44
N GLY A 545 25.56 -9.23 -38.55
CA GLY A 545 26.71 -9.56 -37.69
C GLY A 545 26.98 -8.58 -36.55
N ALA A 546 26.20 -7.50 -36.41
CA ALA A 546 26.35 -6.56 -35.31
C ALA A 546 26.14 -7.24 -33.95
N THR A 547 27.08 -7.05 -33.04
CA THR A 547 27.02 -7.57 -31.67
C THR A 547 26.61 -6.47 -30.71
N ASN A 548 25.77 -6.82 -29.73
CA ASN A 548 25.41 -5.92 -28.65
C ASN A 548 25.54 -6.64 -27.32
N THR A 549 25.86 -5.89 -26.28
CA THR A 549 25.95 -6.38 -24.90
C THR A 549 25.25 -5.44 -23.95
N ASN A 550 24.52 -5.98 -23.00
CA ASN A 550 23.86 -5.22 -21.95
C ASN A 550 23.88 -5.99 -20.62
N VAL A 551 23.41 -5.32 -19.56
CA VAL A 551 23.17 -5.96 -18.27
C VAL A 551 21.70 -6.42 -18.25
N PRO A 552 21.42 -7.74 -18.15
CA PRO A 552 20.06 -8.23 -18.12
C PRO A 552 19.43 -7.93 -16.76
N ARG A 553 18.10 -7.77 -16.71
CA ARG A 553 17.37 -7.52 -15.44
C ARG A 553 17.61 -8.57 -14.35
N MET A 554 17.93 -9.81 -14.73
CA MET A 554 18.27 -10.83 -13.73
C MET A 554 19.53 -10.45 -12.92
N SER A 555 20.41 -9.61 -13.46
CA SER A 555 21.59 -9.11 -12.76
C SER A 555 21.25 -8.14 -11.62
N ASP A 556 20.04 -7.59 -11.58
CA ASP A 556 19.60 -6.63 -10.55
C ASP A 556 19.37 -7.32 -9.19
N SER A 557 19.05 -8.62 -9.18
CA SER A 557 18.75 -9.37 -7.97
C SER A 557 18.97 -10.87 -8.16
N TYR A 558 19.30 -11.59 -7.07
CA TYR A 558 19.30 -13.06 -7.09
C TYR A 558 17.90 -13.68 -7.17
N VAL A 559 16.83 -12.88 -7.22
CA VAL A 559 15.48 -13.34 -7.56
C VAL A 559 15.29 -13.34 -9.07
N TRP A 560 15.26 -14.53 -9.66
CA TRP A 560 15.10 -14.76 -11.08
C TRP A 560 13.63 -14.92 -11.45
N ILE A 561 13.22 -14.21 -12.50
CA ILE A 561 11.80 -14.07 -12.88
C ILE A 561 11.65 -14.36 -14.36
N LEU A 562 11.04 -15.49 -14.68
CA LEU A 562 10.58 -15.86 -16.01
C LEU A 562 9.20 -15.23 -16.23
N GLY A 563 9.16 -14.16 -17.00
CA GLY A 563 7.90 -13.49 -17.33
C GLY A 563 6.99 -14.37 -18.19
N ASP A 564 5.67 -14.25 -17.96
CA ASP A 564 4.64 -14.97 -18.71
C ASP A 564 4.79 -14.92 -20.25
N PRO A 565 5.18 -13.79 -20.88
CA PRO A 565 5.40 -13.76 -22.33
C PRO A 565 6.49 -14.74 -22.78
N LEU A 566 7.60 -14.81 -22.01
CA LEU A 566 8.74 -15.66 -22.33
C LEU A 566 8.46 -17.13 -22.00
N TYR A 567 7.70 -17.38 -20.93
CA TYR A 567 7.19 -18.72 -20.62
C TYR A 567 6.30 -19.25 -21.76
N ARG A 568 5.27 -18.48 -22.18
CA ARG A 568 4.34 -18.91 -23.22
C ARG A 568 4.99 -19.04 -24.60
N SER A 569 6.00 -18.23 -24.91
CA SER A 569 6.71 -18.34 -26.19
C SER A 569 7.56 -19.61 -26.29
N ASN A 570 8.19 -20.02 -25.19
CA ASN A 570 9.05 -21.21 -25.18
C ASN A 570 8.28 -22.48 -24.85
N PHE A 571 7.13 -22.38 -24.17
CA PHE A 571 6.34 -23.51 -23.70
C PHE A 571 4.83 -23.30 -23.91
N PRO A 572 4.36 -23.13 -25.16
CA PRO A 572 2.97 -22.72 -25.45
C PRO A 572 1.90 -23.70 -24.96
N ASP A 573 2.18 -25.01 -25.01
CA ASP A 573 1.21 -26.08 -24.70
C ASP A 573 1.47 -26.77 -23.36
N ARG A 574 2.38 -26.23 -22.54
CA ARG A 574 2.80 -26.85 -21.27
C ARG A 574 2.15 -26.13 -20.11
N SER A 575 1.53 -26.88 -19.20
CA SER A 575 0.98 -26.35 -17.93
C SER A 575 2.01 -26.27 -16.81
N SER A 576 3.18 -26.89 -16.99
CA SER A 576 4.26 -26.94 -16.00
C SER A 576 5.64 -27.08 -16.64
N ILE A 577 6.64 -26.54 -15.95
CA ILE A 577 8.08 -26.68 -16.29
C ILE A 577 8.90 -26.93 -15.02
N SER A 578 10.09 -27.52 -15.19
CA SER A 578 11.04 -27.72 -14.10
C SER A 578 11.84 -26.44 -13.79
N ALA A 579 12.48 -26.40 -12.63
CA ALA A 579 13.36 -25.30 -12.22
C ALA A 579 14.59 -25.18 -13.15
N GLN A 580 15.13 -26.31 -13.61
CA GLN A 580 16.20 -26.34 -14.60
C GLN A 580 15.76 -25.78 -15.95
N GLU A 581 14.56 -26.14 -16.44
CA GLU A 581 13.98 -25.58 -17.66
C GLU A 581 13.82 -24.05 -17.52
N TYR A 582 13.29 -23.60 -16.38
CA TYR A 582 13.14 -22.17 -16.07
C TYR A 582 14.46 -21.41 -16.15
N VAL A 583 15.50 -21.93 -15.49
CA VAL A 583 16.87 -21.38 -15.51
C VAL A 583 17.42 -21.34 -16.92
N ASN A 584 17.32 -22.43 -17.67
CA ASN A 584 17.82 -22.54 -19.03
C ASN A 584 17.13 -21.53 -19.97
N THR A 585 15.83 -21.33 -19.83
CA THR A 585 15.08 -20.36 -20.65
C THR A 585 15.53 -18.93 -20.36
N LEU A 586 15.76 -18.57 -19.10
CA LEU A 586 16.28 -17.24 -18.76
C LEU A 586 17.68 -17.00 -19.33
N LEU A 587 18.54 -18.02 -19.31
CA LEU A 587 19.91 -17.90 -19.80
C LEU A 587 20.02 -17.95 -21.33
N ASN A 588 19.24 -18.80 -22.01
CA ASN A 588 19.44 -19.09 -23.44
C ASN A 588 18.41 -18.43 -24.37
N SER A 589 17.24 -18.09 -23.86
CA SER A 589 16.10 -17.65 -24.66
C SER A 589 15.65 -16.24 -24.32
N GLY A 590 16.47 -15.46 -23.59
CA GLY A 590 16.12 -14.14 -23.07
C GLY A 590 15.44 -13.21 -24.09
N TYR A 591 14.79 -12.14 -23.62
CA TYR A 591 13.97 -11.27 -24.47
C TYR A 591 14.67 -10.89 -25.79
N PRO A 592 14.01 -11.09 -26.96
CA PRO A 592 14.58 -10.77 -28.26
C PRO A 592 15.08 -9.33 -28.30
N TRP A 593 16.28 -9.13 -28.82
CA TRP A 593 16.87 -7.81 -28.99
C TRP A 593 16.71 -7.34 -30.44
N CYS A 594 16.16 -6.13 -30.61
CA CYS A 594 16.07 -5.49 -31.93
C CYS A 594 17.43 -4.91 -32.32
N CYS A 595 18.03 -5.40 -33.41
CA CYS A 595 19.32 -4.89 -33.89
C CYS A 595 19.22 -3.40 -34.22
N THR A 596 20.10 -2.59 -33.64
CA THR A 596 20.11 -1.12 -33.87
C THR A 596 20.58 -0.73 -35.27
N ALA A 597 21.23 -1.63 -36.01
CA ALA A 597 21.74 -1.37 -37.35
C ALA A 597 20.72 -1.70 -38.46
N CYS A 598 19.98 -2.82 -38.33
CA CYS A 598 19.06 -3.28 -39.39
C CYS A 598 17.63 -3.58 -38.92
N GLY A 599 17.34 -3.50 -37.61
CA GLY A 599 16.01 -3.76 -37.05
C GLY A 599 15.63 -5.24 -36.87
N GLU A 600 16.50 -6.18 -37.24
CA GLU A 600 16.24 -7.62 -37.12
C GLU A 600 16.18 -8.06 -35.64
N GLN A 601 15.25 -8.97 -35.31
CA GLN A 601 15.15 -9.55 -33.98
C GLN A 601 16.19 -10.66 -33.81
N SER A 602 17.02 -10.55 -32.77
CA SER A 602 18.10 -11.50 -32.50
C SER A 602 17.94 -12.10 -31.12
N PRO A 603 18.21 -13.42 -30.95
CA PRO A 603 18.13 -14.06 -29.65
C PRO A 603 19.22 -13.52 -28.73
N THR A 604 18.89 -13.41 -27.45
CA THR A 604 19.82 -12.96 -26.41
C THR A 604 20.29 -14.14 -25.58
N VAL A 605 21.60 -14.28 -25.43
CA VAL A 605 22.22 -15.26 -24.52
C VAL A 605 22.77 -14.52 -23.31
N THR A 606 22.45 -15.00 -22.11
CA THR A 606 22.96 -14.45 -20.86
C THR A 606 24.06 -15.34 -20.30
N THR A 607 25.24 -14.74 -20.09
CA THR A 607 26.38 -15.37 -19.47
C THR A 607 26.53 -14.88 -18.03
N LEU A 608 26.70 -15.81 -17.09
CA LEU A 608 27.04 -15.48 -15.70
C LEU A 608 28.53 -15.15 -15.59
N LEU A 609 28.83 -13.99 -14.99
CA LEU A 609 30.19 -13.52 -14.71
C LEU A 609 30.68 -14.04 -13.35
N SER A 610 29.78 -14.20 -12.38
CA SER A 610 30.04 -14.83 -11.09
C SER A 610 28.83 -15.67 -10.67
N ALA A 611 29.07 -16.83 -10.08
CA ALA A 611 28.02 -17.71 -9.58
C ALA A 611 27.34 -17.07 -8.35
N PRO A 612 26.02 -16.82 -8.35
CA PRO A 612 25.33 -16.34 -7.17
C PRO A 612 25.46 -17.30 -5.98
N PRO A 613 25.63 -16.82 -4.74
CA PRO A 613 25.65 -17.68 -3.55
C PRO A 613 24.28 -18.33 -3.27
N LEU A 614 23.20 -17.76 -3.81
CA LEU A 614 21.86 -18.32 -3.83
C LEU A 614 21.08 -17.81 -5.05
N ILE A 615 20.06 -18.54 -5.45
CA ILE A 615 19.11 -18.18 -6.51
C ILE A 615 17.69 -18.37 -5.96
N VAL A 616 16.81 -17.40 -6.17
CA VAL A 616 15.39 -17.54 -5.85
C VAL A 616 14.59 -17.55 -7.15
N LEU A 617 13.81 -18.60 -7.37
CA LEU A 617 12.90 -18.68 -8.52
C LEU A 617 11.50 -18.26 -8.08
N GLU A 618 10.96 -17.22 -8.71
CA GLU A 618 9.55 -16.82 -8.54
C GLU A 618 8.67 -17.83 -9.31
N SER A 619 7.55 -18.27 -8.70
CA SER A 619 6.59 -19.15 -9.37
C SER A 619 6.04 -18.52 -10.67
N LEU A 620 5.28 -19.28 -11.45
CA LEU A 620 4.70 -18.76 -12.71
C LEU A 620 3.27 -18.29 -12.46
N ALA A 621 2.87 -17.19 -13.11
CA ALA A 621 1.49 -16.71 -13.02
C ALA A 621 0.54 -17.56 -13.88
N SER A 622 1.01 -18.02 -15.04
CA SER A 622 0.23 -18.81 -16.01
C SER A 622 0.55 -20.31 -16.04
N GLY A 623 1.32 -20.84 -15.08
CA GLY A 623 1.75 -22.24 -15.07
C GLY A 623 2.25 -22.72 -13.70
N THR A 624 2.73 -23.96 -13.63
CA THR A 624 3.31 -24.53 -12.41
C THR A 624 4.82 -24.68 -12.54
N LEU A 625 5.57 -24.09 -11.60
CA LEU A 625 7.01 -24.34 -11.44
C LEU A 625 7.22 -25.57 -10.55
N ILE A 626 7.78 -26.63 -11.13
CA ILE A 626 8.14 -27.85 -10.42
C ILE A 626 9.59 -27.69 -9.93
N PRO A 627 9.86 -27.72 -8.61
CA PRO A 627 11.22 -27.59 -8.12
C PRO A 627 12.02 -28.85 -8.44
N ASP A 628 13.23 -28.67 -8.92
CA ASP A 628 14.25 -29.72 -8.98
C ASP A 628 15.04 -29.75 -7.66
N ASP A 629 15.60 -30.90 -7.29
CA ASP A 629 16.51 -31.04 -6.12
C ASP A 629 17.74 -30.14 -6.28
N GLU A 630 18.25 -30.09 -7.51
CA GLU A 630 19.41 -29.31 -7.92
C GLU A 630 19.14 -28.62 -9.25
N ILE A 631 19.65 -27.40 -9.40
CA ILE A 631 19.75 -26.69 -10.67
C ILE A 631 21.22 -26.42 -10.98
N ARG A 632 21.56 -26.38 -12.26
CA ARG A 632 22.93 -26.22 -12.77
C ARG A 632 22.99 -25.15 -13.83
N ALA A 633 24.06 -24.36 -13.80
CA ALA A 633 24.32 -23.33 -14.80
C ALA A 633 25.82 -23.12 -15.00
N LEU A 634 26.20 -22.71 -16.22
CA LEU A 634 27.57 -22.33 -16.53
C LEU A 634 27.84 -20.90 -16.07
N CYS A 635 28.97 -20.69 -15.40
CA CYS A 635 29.51 -19.39 -15.08
C CYS A 635 30.98 -19.37 -15.50
N GLN A 636 31.34 -18.50 -16.46
CA GLN A 636 32.68 -18.45 -17.06
C GLN A 636 33.22 -19.86 -17.41
N ASP A 637 32.43 -20.64 -18.14
CA ASP A 637 32.74 -22.01 -18.61
C ASP A 637 32.91 -23.08 -17.52
N LYS A 638 32.71 -22.75 -16.24
CA LYS A 638 32.62 -23.72 -15.15
C LYS A 638 31.17 -24.02 -14.80
N LEU A 639 30.83 -25.30 -14.66
CA LEU A 639 29.52 -25.75 -14.21
C LEU A 639 29.40 -25.60 -12.69
N TYR A 640 28.37 -24.88 -12.25
CA TYR A 640 28.02 -24.74 -10.84
C TYR A 640 26.65 -25.38 -10.58
N THR A 641 26.47 -25.85 -9.35
CA THR A 641 25.25 -26.55 -8.90
C THR A 641 24.69 -25.83 -7.68
N TRP A 642 23.37 -25.58 -7.69
CA TRP A 642 22.65 -25.07 -6.54
C TRP A 642 21.61 -26.09 -6.10
N ARG A 643 21.52 -26.35 -4.78
CA ARG A 643 20.55 -27.28 -4.18
C ARG A 643 19.36 -26.53 -3.61
N LEU A 644 18.16 -27.10 -3.73
CA LEU A 644 16.97 -26.56 -3.08
C LEU A 644 17.15 -26.51 -1.56
N ALA A 645 16.95 -25.34 -0.96
CA ALA A 645 17.17 -25.09 0.47
C ALA A 645 15.98 -24.44 1.17
N GLY A 646 15.01 -23.91 0.42
CA GLY A 646 13.79 -23.40 1.02
C GLY A 646 12.66 -23.14 0.04
N ALA A 647 11.46 -22.99 0.56
CA ALA A 647 10.28 -22.63 -0.21
C ALA A 647 9.39 -21.68 0.60
N VAL A 648 8.85 -20.65 -0.06
CA VAL A 648 7.87 -19.74 0.52
C VAL A 648 6.50 -20.08 -0.03
N TYR A 649 5.54 -20.29 0.86
CA TYR A 649 4.16 -20.63 0.54
C TYR A 649 3.23 -19.47 0.87
N PHE A 650 2.20 -19.30 0.06
CA PHE A 650 1.22 -18.26 0.25
C PHE A 650 -0.19 -18.79 0.03
N GLY A 651 -1.07 -18.43 0.95
CA GLY A 651 -2.50 -18.74 0.88
C GLY A 651 -3.20 -18.24 2.13
N TRP A 652 -4.51 -17.97 2.02
CA TRP A 652 -5.32 -17.46 3.13
C TRP A 652 -4.70 -16.23 3.80
N ALA A 653 -4.32 -15.24 3.00
CA ALA A 653 -3.73 -14.00 3.49
C ALA A 653 -2.39 -14.12 4.26
N HIS A 654 -1.77 -15.29 4.29
CA HIS A 654 -0.64 -15.59 5.18
C HIS A 654 0.50 -16.29 4.45
N PHE A 655 1.73 -15.85 4.74
CA PHE A 655 2.94 -16.49 4.23
C PHE A 655 3.52 -17.45 5.26
N THR A 656 3.93 -18.62 4.80
CA THR A 656 4.65 -19.63 5.58
C THR A 656 5.89 -20.06 4.81
N SER A 657 6.85 -20.71 5.47
CA SER A 657 8.04 -21.20 4.77
C SER A 657 8.40 -22.63 5.18
N ARG A 658 9.11 -23.29 4.28
CA ARG A 658 9.89 -24.49 4.57
C ARG A 658 11.36 -24.21 4.36
N TYR A 659 12.17 -24.79 5.20
CA TYR A 659 13.62 -24.79 5.11
C TYR A 659 14.12 -26.24 5.04
N PHE A 660 15.09 -26.51 4.19
CA PHE A 660 15.75 -27.81 4.05
C PHE A 660 17.20 -27.66 4.48
N ASP A 661 17.57 -28.35 5.55
CA ASP A 661 18.94 -28.30 6.05
C ASP A 661 19.91 -29.09 5.15
N GLN A 662 21.20 -29.04 5.48
CA GLN A 662 22.25 -29.77 4.75
C GLN A 662 22.02 -31.30 4.68
N THR A 663 21.28 -31.87 5.64
CA THR A 663 20.95 -33.31 5.65
C THR A 663 19.75 -33.66 4.76
N GLY A 664 19.01 -32.64 4.29
CA GLY A 664 17.76 -32.80 3.53
C GLY A 664 16.51 -32.85 4.40
N SER A 665 16.64 -32.68 5.72
CA SER A 665 15.50 -32.66 6.63
C SER A 665 14.68 -31.37 6.45
N CYS A 666 13.35 -31.50 6.46
CA CYS A 666 12.43 -30.39 6.22
C CYS A 666 11.92 -29.79 7.53
N TRP A 667 11.96 -28.46 7.59
CA TRP A 667 11.52 -27.67 8.74
C TRP A 667 10.47 -26.66 8.27
N PHE A 668 9.25 -26.80 8.78
CA PHE A 668 8.14 -25.89 8.49
C PHE A 668 8.06 -24.77 9.52
N HIS A 669 7.77 -23.55 9.05
CA HIS A 669 7.57 -22.39 9.90
C HIS A 669 6.30 -21.63 9.53
N ASP A 670 5.44 -21.45 10.52
CA ASP A 670 4.30 -20.56 10.49
C ASP A 670 4.38 -19.66 11.71
N GLY A 671 4.83 -18.42 11.54
CA GLY A 671 5.04 -17.50 12.65
C GLY A 671 3.80 -17.27 13.53
N ALA A 672 2.59 -17.59 13.06
CA ALA A 672 1.36 -17.51 13.84
C ALA A 672 1.13 -18.75 14.71
N VAL A 673 1.41 -19.95 14.18
CA VAL A 673 1.11 -21.24 14.84
C VAL A 673 2.34 -21.82 15.52
N THR A 674 3.50 -21.79 14.88
CA THR A 674 4.76 -22.37 15.37
C THR A 674 5.56 -21.36 16.21
N GLY A 675 5.14 -20.10 16.22
CA GLY A 675 5.76 -19.04 17.01
C GLY A 675 7.20 -18.78 16.56
N ARG A 676 8.18 -19.03 17.43
CA ARG A 676 9.61 -18.85 17.15
C ARG A 676 10.27 -20.11 16.56
N TYR A 677 9.65 -21.26 16.71
CA TYR A 677 10.30 -22.53 16.39
C TYR A 677 9.84 -23.02 15.02
N CYS A 678 10.76 -23.51 14.21
CA CYS A 678 10.38 -24.34 13.07
C CYS A 678 10.09 -25.75 13.59
N ILE A 679 9.11 -26.42 13.00
CA ILE A 679 8.73 -27.79 13.35
C ILE A 679 9.14 -28.75 12.24
N PRO A 680 9.53 -29.99 12.55
CA PRO A 680 9.77 -31.00 11.53
C PRO A 680 8.56 -31.19 10.62
N ASP A 681 8.81 -31.34 9.32
CA ASP A 681 7.80 -31.58 8.29
C ASP A 681 8.20 -32.79 7.43
N THR A 682 7.24 -33.48 6.85
CA THR A 682 7.45 -34.73 6.10
C THR A 682 7.73 -34.50 4.62
N ALA A 683 7.78 -33.24 4.18
CA ALA A 683 8.11 -32.91 2.79
C ALA A 683 9.57 -33.29 2.47
N SER A 684 9.81 -33.76 1.26
CA SER A 684 11.14 -34.20 0.81
C SER A 684 11.51 -33.45 -0.45
N ILE A 685 12.78 -33.02 -0.54
CA ILE A 685 13.32 -32.41 -1.76
C ILE A 685 13.16 -33.37 -2.94
N HIS A 686 13.41 -34.66 -2.72
CA HIS A 686 13.31 -35.73 -3.72
C HIS A 686 11.89 -36.05 -4.20
N HIS A 687 10.87 -35.38 -3.63
CA HIS A 687 9.46 -35.55 -4.02
C HIS A 687 8.83 -34.18 -4.33
N PRO A 688 9.04 -33.65 -5.55
CA PRO A 688 8.62 -32.30 -5.95
C PRO A 688 7.14 -32.00 -5.75
N SER A 689 6.27 -33.01 -5.88
CA SER A 689 4.81 -32.87 -5.65
C SER A 689 4.47 -32.42 -4.23
N THR A 690 5.26 -32.83 -3.23
CA THR A 690 5.10 -32.43 -1.83
C THR A 690 5.48 -30.97 -1.57
N LEU A 691 6.20 -30.35 -2.52
CA LEU A 691 6.72 -29.00 -2.43
C LEU A 691 5.86 -27.96 -3.12
N LEU A 692 4.94 -28.37 -4.00
CA LEU A 692 4.04 -27.47 -4.73
C LEU A 692 3.03 -26.76 -3.81
N SER A 693 2.70 -27.38 -2.67
CA SER A 693 1.83 -26.79 -1.66
C SER A 693 2.20 -27.22 -0.25
N SER A 694 1.81 -26.41 0.73
CA SER A 694 1.94 -26.73 2.15
C SER A 694 0.71 -26.23 2.90
N ARG A 695 0.01 -27.12 3.61
CA ARG A 695 -1.16 -26.78 4.45
C ARG A 695 -2.17 -25.86 3.73
N ALA A 696 -2.58 -26.27 2.52
CA ALA A 696 -3.49 -25.54 1.63
C ALA A 696 -3.00 -24.16 1.13
N ARG A 697 -1.67 -23.94 1.13
CA ARG A 697 -1.01 -22.76 0.54
C ARG A 697 -0.14 -23.19 -0.63
N LEU A 698 -0.15 -22.42 -1.71
CA LEU A 698 0.65 -22.73 -2.90
C LEU A 698 2.07 -22.18 -2.75
N ALA A 699 3.05 -22.88 -3.31
CA ALA A 699 4.40 -22.36 -3.41
C ALA A 699 4.41 -21.08 -4.24
N SER A 700 5.18 -20.10 -3.78
CA SER A 700 5.37 -18.81 -4.44
C SER A 700 6.81 -18.56 -4.88
N HIS A 701 7.76 -19.14 -4.14
CA HIS A 701 9.19 -19.04 -4.42
C HIS A 701 9.90 -20.32 -3.98
N TYR A 702 10.93 -20.69 -4.72
CA TYR A 702 11.89 -21.70 -4.33
C TYR A 702 13.27 -21.07 -4.20
N VAL A 703 13.97 -21.38 -3.11
CA VAL A 703 15.29 -20.84 -2.78
C VAL A 703 16.32 -21.95 -2.95
N TYR A 704 17.27 -21.72 -3.85
CA TYR A 704 18.38 -22.61 -4.16
C TYR A 704 19.67 -22.00 -3.63
N VAL A 705 20.52 -22.79 -2.99
CA VAL A 705 21.81 -22.34 -2.45
C VAL A 705 22.97 -23.02 -3.16
N LEU A 706 24.05 -22.27 -3.41
CA LEU A 706 25.21 -22.78 -4.12
C LEU A 706 25.87 -23.90 -3.30
N LEU A 707 26.14 -25.04 -3.93
CA LEU A 707 26.96 -26.09 -3.34
C LEU A 707 28.44 -25.69 -3.46
N GLN A 708 29.14 -25.69 -2.32
CA GLN A 708 30.58 -25.39 -2.26
C GLN A 708 31.42 -26.57 -2.74
#